data_AF-A0A8J2SMY7-F1
#
_entry.id   AF-A0A8J2SMY7-F1
#
_cell.length_a   1.000
_cell.length_b   1.000
_cell.length_c   1.000
_cell.angle_alpha   90.00
_cell.angle_beta   90.00
_cell.angle_gamma   90.00
#
_symmetry.space_group_name_H-M   'P 1'
#
loop_
_entity.id
_entity.type
_entity.pdbx_description
1 polymer ?
#
loop_
_entity_poly.entity_id
_entity_poly.type
_entity_poly.pdbx_seq_one_letter_code
_entity_poly.pdbx_strand_id
1 'polypeptide(L)'
;TRAQQSRCEHLWLQALHRLVSYRTLASSQSKKSSRWATGTGSVANFIYKHAVDAQQATCCRQIAAHQRTQLQPLWELSRCRQSSRIRRHSQKQPKRSRTPVAPHKMAVVVVGSANVDLVVNSPRFPKPGETLIGSRFEQLFGGKGANQAAAAALLGSPVRVVMRVGRDDLGQATRKNFERLGIDANRVVDTRDAATGVALITVDSNGENTIVVASGANAKLTPEDVAETVFDGASVILTQLEVPVSTNIAALRKAKARKVLTVFNAAPAPTSPLPDEIWKLCDVLCVNEPELQLLTGRKVENDSEACGELLKRGVGAVLLTRGRRGCLLVREQGSISCSVPEALQSTPVDTTGAGDAFLGALAHLVASGSTLEAALPGAVEVASTSVRRRGAQASYPTAADLGWAKRPPAPPSPTRFGDSRRPSVAGALAAATEAVDKFVASGSVVGIGCGSTVDHCVQLIAERLASGALRDVTAMATSEATERRLREFGIPLLPPDSDKAVDVALTGCDGVSSSKDVVKGGKGAMLREKLVRAAASRWVVICDECKRSEGLGVDFPVPVEVAPAFHQRTLRRLAKLTGADARLRLGLAPAGRPGSDMSGKPFVTDNGNYVVDLFFSEPLGDVWLMASQLDACPGAVEHGLFPASMRPDDPVVLVGGSDGGVERME
;
A
#
# COMPACT_ATOMS: atom_id res chain seq x y z
N THR A 1 -37.54 29.87 -27.32
CA THR A 1 -37.43 30.44 -28.69
C THR A 1 -36.22 31.38 -28.76
N ARG A 2 -35.64 31.66 -29.96
CA ARG A 2 -34.49 32.61 -30.11
C ARG A 2 -34.75 33.99 -29.49
N ALA A 3 -36.02 34.42 -29.44
CA ALA A 3 -36.44 35.66 -28.78
C ALA A 3 -36.27 35.66 -27.24
N GLN A 4 -36.33 34.50 -26.58
CA GLN A 4 -36.12 34.39 -25.13
C GLN A 4 -34.62 34.37 -24.77
N GLN A 5 -33.77 33.85 -25.66
CA GLN A 5 -32.32 33.81 -25.46
C GLN A 5 -31.70 35.21 -25.53
N SER A 6 -32.14 36.02 -26.50
CA SER A 6 -31.72 37.44 -26.61
C SER A 6 -32.17 38.30 -25.41
N ARG A 7 -33.34 38.01 -24.82
CA ARG A 7 -33.81 38.68 -23.59
C ARG A 7 -32.96 38.33 -22.36
N CYS A 8 -32.53 37.07 -22.23
CA CYS A 8 -31.64 36.65 -21.15
C CYS A 8 -30.24 37.25 -21.29
N GLU A 9 -29.68 37.31 -22.50
CA GLU A 9 -28.38 37.94 -22.76
C GLU A 9 -28.40 39.44 -22.47
N HIS A 10 -29.49 40.14 -22.82
CA HIS A 10 -29.63 41.56 -22.54
C HIS A 10 -29.74 41.86 -21.04
N LEU A 11 -30.45 41.03 -20.27
CA LEU A 11 -30.53 41.13 -18.81
C LEU A 11 -29.19 40.80 -18.13
N TRP A 12 -28.41 39.87 -18.70
CA TRP A 12 -27.09 39.50 -18.20
C TRP A 12 -26.06 40.61 -18.42
N LEU A 13 -26.08 41.25 -19.59
CA LEU A 13 -25.25 42.42 -19.91
C LEU A 13 -25.59 43.63 -19.03
N GLN A 14 -26.88 43.87 -18.74
CA GLN A 14 -27.27 44.93 -17.80
C GLN A 14 -26.83 44.66 -16.36
N ALA A 15 -26.80 43.40 -15.92
CA ALA A 15 -26.28 43.01 -14.61
C ALA A 15 -24.77 43.20 -14.50
N LEU A 16 -24.02 42.85 -15.56
CA LEU A 16 -22.58 43.08 -15.68
C LEU A 16 -22.22 44.56 -15.67
N HIS A 17 -22.97 45.40 -16.39
CA HIS A 17 -22.74 46.84 -16.43
C HIS A 17 -22.93 47.49 -15.05
N ARG A 18 -23.93 47.03 -14.27
CA ARG A 18 -24.15 47.48 -12.88
C ARG A 18 -23.05 47.02 -11.93
N LEU A 19 -22.51 45.81 -12.10
CA LEU A 19 -21.40 45.28 -11.30
C LEU A 19 -20.08 46.05 -11.54
N VAL A 20 -19.81 46.47 -12.78
CA VAL A 20 -18.62 47.26 -13.12
C VAL A 20 -18.73 48.69 -12.57
N SER A 21 -19.92 49.30 -12.60
CA SER A 21 -20.16 50.63 -12.01
C SER A 21 -20.05 50.64 -10.47
N TYR A 22 -20.40 49.55 -9.78
CA TYR A 22 -20.24 49.46 -8.32
C TYR A 22 -18.78 49.27 -7.88
N ARG A 23 -17.94 48.62 -8.71
CA ARG A 23 -16.50 48.46 -8.45
C ARG A 23 -15.71 49.76 -8.62
N THR A 24 -16.18 50.67 -9.47
CA THR A 24 -15.59 52.01 -9.68
C THR A 24 -16.01 53.03 -8.61
N LEU A 25 -17.18 52.87 -7.99
CA LEU A 25 -17.59 53.67 -6.82
C LEU A 25 -16.82 53.26 -5.55
N ALA A 26 -16.58 51.97 -5.33
CA ALA A 26 -15.85 51.46 -4.17
C ALA A 26 -14.35 51.80 -4.16
N SER A 27 -13.72 52.04 -5.32
CA SER A 27 -12.32 52.47 -5.42
C SER A 27 -12.11 53.98 -5.27
N SER A 28 -13.17 54.78 -5.24
CA SER A 28 -13.11 56.25 -5.13
C SER A 28 -13.21 56.80 -3.70
N GLN A 29 -13.42 55.95 -2.67
CA GLN A 29 -13.54 56.37 -1.27
C GLN A 29 -12.41 55.91 -0.32
N SER A 30 -11.29 55.37 -0.80
CA SER A 30 -10.15 54.98 0.07
C SER A 30 -9.08 56.05 0.27
N LYS A 31 -9.35 57.31 -0.07
CA LYS A 31 -8.47 58.45 0.25
C LYS A 31 -9.22 59.54 0.99
N LYS A 32 -9.46 59.35 2.29
CA LYS A 32 -9.39 60.41 3.33
C LYS A 32 -9.69 59.86 4.73
N SER A 33 -8.76 60.18 5.64
CA SER A 33 -8.87 60.33 7.09
C SER A 33 -9.32 59.16 7.97
N SER A 34 -8.41 58.85 8.89
CA SER A 34 -8.57 58.10 10.13
C SER A 34 -9.36 58.88 11.19
N ARG A 35 -9.95 58.09 12.13
CA ARG A 35 -10.51 58.41 13.46
C ARG A 35 -12.03 58.67 13.53
N TRP A 36 -12.65 57.95 14.49
CA TRP A 36 -14.03 57.99 15.00
C TRP A 36 -15.10 57.42 14.06
N ALA A 37 -16.14 56.69 14.45
CA ALA A 37 -16.45 55.80 15.57
C ALA A 37 -17.72 55.05 15.10
N THR A 38 -17.82 53.76 15.41
CA THR A 38 -19.05 52.97 15.67
C THR A 38 -20.39 53.39 15.02
N GLY A 39 -20.97 52.51 14.17
CA GLY A 39 -22.44 52.42 14.06
C GLY A 39 -23.12 52.44 12.68
N THR A 40 -22.55 51.87 11.61
CA THR A 40 -23.28 51.74 10.31
C THR A 40 -23.11 50.40 9.58
N GLY A 41 -22.52 49.38 10.22
CA GLY A 41 -22.30 48.05 9.61
C GLY A 41 -23.50 47.09 9.60
N SER A 42 -24.63 47.44 10.20
CA SER A 42 -25.78 46.52 10.37
C SER A 42 -26.83 46.63 9.25
N VAL A 43 -27.00 47.81 8.63
CA VAL A 43 -28.06 48.04 7.62
C VAL A 43 -27.68 47.50 6.24
N ALA A 44 -26.40 47.61 5.84
CA ALA A 44 -25.93 47.12 4.55
C ALA A 44 -25.96 45.57 4.43
N ASN A 45 -25.61 44.86 5.51
CA ASN A 45 -25.68 43.40 5.55
C ASN A 45 -27.13 42.88 5.64
N PHE A 46 -28.05 43.63 6.24
CA PHE A 46 -29.46 43.27 6.28
C PHE A 46 -30.14 43.40 4.92
N ILE A 47 -29.84 44.48 4.17
CA ILE A 47 -30.37 44.72 2.82
C ILE A 47 -29.78 43.72 1.81
N TYR A 48 -28.49 43.36 1.91
CA TYR A 48 -27.87 42.38 1.03
C TYR A 48 -28.44 40.97 1.22
N LYS A 49 -28.69 40.55 2.47
CA LYS A 49 -29.27 39.23 2.76
C LYS A 49 -30.72 39.11 2.30
N HIS A 50 -31.54 40.15 2.49
CA HIS A 50 -32.95 40.13 2.05
C HIS A 50 -33.11 40.21 0.52
N ALA A 51 -32.21 40.89 -0.19
CA ALA A 51 -32.25 40.96 -1.64
C ALA A 51 -31.92 39.61 -2.31
N VAL A 52 -30.97 38.86 -1.75
CA VAL A 52 -30.56 37.53 -2.27
C VAL A 52 -31.61 36.46 -1.96
N ASP A 53 -32.21 36.48 -0.78
CA ASP A 53 -33.27 35.53 -0.39
C ASP A 53 -34.57 35.76 -1.20
N ALA A 54 -34.90 37.02 -1.53
CA ALA A 54 -36.05 37.36 -2.38
C ALA A 54 -35.84 36.91 -3.85
N GLN A 55 -34.62 37.00 -4.38
CA GLN A 55 -34.29 36.53 -5.74
C GLN A 55 -34.27 35.00 -5.84
N GLN A 56 -33.75 34.28 -4.84
CA GLN A 56 -33.80 32.81 -4.81
C GLN A 56 -35.23 32.28 -4.69
N ALA A 57 -36.09 32.89 -3.85
CA ALA A 57 -37.48 32.48 -3.69
C ALA A 57 -38.36 32.72 -4.94
N THR A 58 -37.96 33.65 -5.81
CA THR A 58 -38.65 33.93 -7.09
C THR A 58 -38.21 32.95 -8.18
N CYS A 59 -36.92 32.60 -8.20
CA CYS A 59 -36.35 31.63 -9.15
C CYS A 59 -36.84 30.19 -8.87
N CYS A 60 -36.89 29.77 -7.60
CA CYS A 60 -37.41 28.44 -7.21
C CYS A 60 -38.91 28.28 -7.52
N ARG A 61 -39.72 29.35 -7.43
CA ARG A 61 -41.15 29.31 -7.78
C ARG A 61 -41.37 29.19 -9.29
N GLN A 62 -40.52 29.79 -10.12
CA GLN A 62 -40.60 29.67 -11.58
C GLN A 62 -40.15 28.28 -12.07
N ILE A 63 -39.14 27.67 -11.44
CA ILE A 63 -38.69 26.31 -11.77
C ILE A 63 -39.73 25.25 -11.34
N ALA A 64 -40.35 25.41 -10.17
CA ALA A 64 -41.40 24.51 -9.68
C ALA A 64 -42.72 24.60 -10.48
N ALA A 65 -43.03 25.78 -11.04
CA ALA A 65 -44.18 25.96 -11.94
C ALA A 65 -43.97 25.30 -13.32
N HIS A 66 -42.72 25.22 -13.80
CA HIS A 66 -42.40 24.60 -15.10
C HIS A 66 -42.36 23.06 -15.04
N GLN A 67 -42.00 22.48 -13.88
CA GLN A 67 -41.98 21.02 -13.68
C GLN A 67 -43.36 20.39 -13.44
N ARG A 68 -44.41 21.17 -13.13
CA ARG A 68 -45.78 20.65 -12.93
C ARG A 68 -46.63 20.54 -14.20
N THR A 69 -46.18 21.07 -15.34
CA THR A 69 -46.96 21.11 -16.59
C THR A 69 -46.49 20.16 -17.70
N GLN A 70 -45.52 19.27 -17.43
CA GLN A 70 -45.04 18.29 -18.44
C GLN A 70 -45.04 16.81 -18.01
N LEU A 71 -45.67 16.46 -16.88
CA LEU A 71 -45.79 15.06 -16.44
C LEU A 71 -47.26 14.69 -16.13
N GLN A 72 -48.01 14.40 -17.19
CA GLN A 72 -49.14 13.45 -17.32
C GLN A 72 -49.68 13.57 -18.77
N PRO A 73 -50.07 12.49 -19.48
CA PRO A 73 -50.71 11.26 -18.96
C PRO A 73 -50.19 9.94 -19.58
N LEU A 74 -49.90 8.91 -18.77
CA LEU A 74 -50.08 7.49 -19.13
C LEU A 74 -50.18 6.66 -17.84
N TRP A 75 -51.28 6.85 -17.11
CA TRP A 75 -51.65 6.01 -15.95
C TRP A 75 -53.06 5.42 -16.13
N GLU A 76 -53.45 5.03 -17.34
CA GLU A 76 -54.67 4.24 -17.54
C GLU A 76 -54.35 3.07 -18.44
N LEU A 77 -54.19 1.89 -17.82
CA LEU A 77 -54.52 0.54 -18.33
C LEU A 77 -53.96 -0.49 -17.34
N SER A 78 -54.61 -0.60 -16.19
CA SER A 78 -54.41 -1.71 -15.25
C SER A 78 -55.76 -2.07 -14.65
N ARG A 79 -56.53 -2.87 -15.40
CA ARG A 79 -57.58 -3.80 -14.92
C ARG A 79 -58.10 -4.64 -16.10
N CYS A 80 -58.50 -5.87 -15.81
CA CYS A 80 -58.98 -6.94 -16.71
C CYS A 80 -57.87 -7.67 -17.50
N ARG A 81 -57.67 -8.99 -17.47
CA ARG A 81 -58.53 -10.14 -17.12
C ARG A 81 -57.69 -11.36 -16.73
N GLN A 82 -58.34 -12.25 -15.99
CA GLN A 82 -57.91 -13.60 -15.62
C GLN A 82 -57.72 -14.55 -16.82
N SER A 83 -57.01 -15.64 -16.51
CA SER A 83 -57.09 -17.00 -17.08
C SER A 83 -56.68 -17.24 -18.54
N SER A 84 -55.60 -17.98 -18.74
CA SER A 84 -55.65 -19.38 -19.21
C SER A 84 -54.25 -19.93 -19.54
N ARG A 85 -54.13 -21.25 -19.36
CA ARG A 85 -52.97 -22.14 -19.59
C ARG A 85 -52.26 -21.88 -20.94
N ILE A 86 -50.96 -22.14 -20.99
CA ILE A 86 -50.34 -23.10 -21.95
C ILE A 86 -48.91 -23.44 -21.49
N ARG A 87 -48.64 -24.75 -21.46
CA ARG A 87 -47.34 -25.39 -21.23
C ARG A 87 -46.29 -24.91 -22.23
N ARG A 88 -45.05 -24.65 -21.80
CA ARG A 88 -43.89 -24.76 -22.70
C ARG A 88 -42.76 -25.53 -22.04
N HIS A 89 -42.31 -26.52 -22.82
CA HIS A 89 -41.33 -27.53 -22.49
C HIS A 89 -39.94 -26.95 -22.22
N SER A 90 -39.30 -27.60 -21.24
CA SER A 90 -37.86 -27.77 -21.10
C SER A 90 -37.11 -27.82 -22.43
N GLN A 91 -36.23 -26.84 -22.66
CA GLN A 91 -34.97 -27.05 -23.35
C GLN A 91 -33.84 -26.52 -22.47
N LYS A 92 -33.09 -27.47 -21.91
CA LYS A 92 -31.86 -27.25 -21.14
C LYS A 92 -30.83 -26.57 -22.07
N GLN A 93 -30.41 -25.35 -21.74
CA GLN A 93 -29.11 -24.85 -22.17
C GLN A 93 -28.02 -25.43 -21.27
N PRO A 94 -26.86 -25.83 -21.81
CA PRO A 94 -25.81 -26.47 -21.03
C PRO A 94 -25.22 -25.46 -20.05
N LYS A 95 -25.27 -25.79 -18.76
CA LYS A 95 -24.44 -25.13 -17.74
C LYS A 95 -23.00 -25.24 -18.23
N ARG A 96 -22.38 -24.12 -18.62
CA ARG A 96 -20.92 -24.03 -18.72
C ARG A 96 -20.39 -24.41 -17.35
N SER A 97 -19.88 -25.63 -17.25
CA SER A 97 -19.09 -26.10 -16.14
C SER A 97 -17.93 -25.14 -15.99
N ARG A 98 -18.01 -24.24 -14.99
CA ARG A 98 -16.78 -23.70 -14.40
C ARG A 98 -16.08 -24.91 -13.82
N THR A 99 -15.11 -25.44 -14.56
CA THR A 99 -14.06 -26.25 -13.97
C THR A 99 -13.57 -25.46 -12.76
N PRO A 100 -13.65 -26.00 -11.55
CA PRO A 100 -13.06 -25.32 -10.41
C PRO A 100 -11.56 -25.27 -10.71
N VAL A 101 -11.03 -24.07 -10.91
CA VAL A 101 -9.61 -23.84 -10.73
C VAL A 101 -9.33 -24.32 -9.31
N ALA A 102 -8.52 -25.36 -9.17
CA ALA A 102 -8.18 -25.91 -7.86
C ALA A 102 -7.73 -24.77 -6.95
N PRO A 103 -8.22 -24.68 -5.70
CA PRO A 103 -7.80 -23.62 -4.79
C PRO A 103 -6.29 -23.72 -4.64
N HIS A 104 -5.56 -22.67 -5.02
CA HIS A 104 -4.14 -22.59 -4.72
C HIS A 104 -3.99 -22.72 -3.20
N LYS A 105 -3.44 -23.87 -2.75
CA LYS A 105 -3.13 -24.16 -1.35
C LYS A 105 -2.03 -23.20 -0.87
N MET A 106 -2.42 -22.06 -0.32
CA MET A 106 -1.50 -20.97 -0.01
C MET A 106 -1.67 -20.40 1.42
N ALA A 107 -2.61 -20.91 2.22
CA ALA A 107 -2.93 -20.29 3.50
C ALA A 107 -2.04 -20.84 4.65
N VAL A 108 -1.56 -19.93 5.50
CA VAL A 108 -0.93 -20.23 6.79
C VAL A 108 -1.98 -20.06 7.89
N VAL A 109 -2.13 -21.07 8.74
CA VAL A 109 -3.00 -21.00 9.92
C VAL A 109 -2.13 -20.88 11.16
N VAL A 110 -2.43 -19.93 12.03
CA VAL A 110 -1.74 -19.81 13.32
C VAL A 110 -2.75 -19.92 14.45
N VAL A 111 -2.54 -20.90 15.33
CA VAL A 111 -3.33 -21.06 16.55
C VAL A 111 -2.41 -20.76 17.72
N GLY A 112 -2.67 -19.68 18.45
CA GLY A 112 -1.70 -19.21 19.42
C GLY A 112 -2.11 -17.97 20.19
N SER A 113 -1.11 -17.30 20.74
CA SER A 113 -1.24 -16.15 21.61
C SER A 113 -1.22 -14.82 20.86
N ALA A 114 -1.90 -13.83 21.42
CA ALA A 114 -1.69 -12.42 21.11
C ALA A 114 -1.51 -11.64 22.42
N ASN A 115 -0.40 -10.92 22.53
CA ASN A 115 -0.10 -10.05 23.67
C ASN A 115 0.07 -8.60 23.22
N VAL A 116 -0.14 -7.68 24.15
CA VAL A 116 0.42 -6.32 24.04
C VAL A 116 1.64 -6.22 24.94
N ASP A 117 2.77 -5.85 24.35
CA ASP A 117 4.03 -5.70 25.05
C ASP A 117 4.14 -4.26 25.57
N LEU A 118 4.25 -4.13 26.89
CA LEU A 118 4.39 -2.87 27.61
C LEU A 118 5.86 -2.69 27.98
N VAL A 119 6.57 -1.89 27.18
CA VAL A 119 8.03 -1.78 27.24
C VAL A 119 8.43 -0.50 27.95
N VAL A 120 9.28 -0.61 28.97
CA VAL A 120 9.90 0.52 29.69
C VAL A 120 11.41 0.42 29.59
N ASN A 121 12.06 1.49 29.11
CA ASN A 121 13.51 1.63 29.19
C ASN A 121 13.91 2.15 30.58
N SER A 122 14.81 1.43 31.26
CA SER A 122 15.31 1.77 32.59
C SER A 122 16.84 1.86 32.57
N PRO A 123 17.48 2.68 33.42
CA PRO A 123 18.95 2.70 33.50
C PRO A 123 19.54 1.34 33.92
N ARG A 124 18.80 0.55 34.71
CA ARG A 124 19.14 -0.82 35.11
C ARG A 124 17.87 -1.56 35.55
N PHE A 125 17.97 -2.85 35.80
CA PHE A 125 16.86 -3.57 36.43
C PHE A 125 16.64 -3.09 37.88
N PRO A 126 15.37 -2.90 38.31
CA PRO A 126 15.06 -2.56 39.69
C PRO A 126 15.36 -3.74 40.60
N LYS A 127 15.90 -3.46 41.80
CA LYS A 127 16.01 -4.46 42.87
C LYS A 127 14.65 -4.62 43.58
N PRO A 128 14.39 -5.74 44.28
CA PRO A 128 13.18 -5.86 45.10
C PRO A 128 13.02 -4.67 46.06
N GLY A 129 11.84 -4.03 46.03
CA GLY A 129 11.50 -2.86 46.84
C GLY A 129 11.97 -1.50 46.30
N GLU A 130 12.66 -1.47 45.17
CA GLU A 130 13.17 -0.25 44.56
C GLU A 130 12.24 0.32 43.47
N THR A 131 12.16 1.64 43.38
CA THR A 131 11.49 2.35 42.28
C THR A 131 12.53 3.08 41.45
N LEU A 132 12.53 2.83 40.13
CA LEU A 132 13.37 3.53 39.17
C LEU A 132 12.51 4.37 38.22
N ILE A 133 13.01 5.53 37.83
CA ILE A 133 12.40 6.36 36.78
C ILE A 133 12.95 5.89 35.43
N GLY A 134 12.07 5.33 34.61
CA GLY A 134 12.38 4.97 33.23
C GLY A 134 12.47 6.18 32.31
N SER A 135 13.17 6.03 31.19
CA SER A 135 13.37 7.11 30.21
C SER A 135 12.33 7.12 29.09
N ARG A 136 11.75 5.97 28.75
CA ARG A 136 10.82 5.82 27.63
C ARG A 136 9.84 4.68 27.88
N PHE A 137 8.59 4.87 27.44
CA PHE A 137 7.54 3.86 27.45
C PHE A 137 6.99 3.64 26.05
N GLU A 138 6.76 2.39 25.68
CA GLU A 138 6.15 1.98 24.42
C GLU A 138 5.11 0.88 24.62
N GLN A 139 4.09 0.89 23.78
CA GLN A 139 3.16 -0.22 23.63
C GLN A 139 3.37 -0.84 22.25
N LEU A 140 3.76 -2.11 22.22
CA LEU A 140 4.03 -2.88 21.01
C LEU A 140 3.10 -4.08 20.93
N PHE A 141 2.95 -4.66 19.75
CA PHE A 141 2.19 -5.89 19.56
C PHE A 141 3.14 -7.09 19.64
N GLY A 142 2.76 -8.09 20.45
CA GLY A 142 3.56 -9.26 20.75
C GLY A 142 2.72 -10.53 20.87
N GLY A 143 3.29 -11.53 21.53
CA GLY A 143 2.76 -12.90 21.59
C GLY A 143 3.26 -13.74 20.41
N LYS A 144 3.81 -14.93 20.70
CA LYS A 144 4.50 -15.76 19.71
C LYS A 144 3.62 -16.10 18.51
N GLY A 145 2.34 -16.41 18.76
CA GLY A 145 1.37 -16.68 17.69
C GLY A 145 1.17 -15.47 16.78
N ALA A 146 0.86 -14.31 17.36
CA ALA A 146 0.68 -13.06 16.62
C ALA A 146 1.94 -12.62 15.87
N ASN A 147 3.12 -12.80 16.47
CA ASN A 147 4.41 -12.51 15.84
C ASN A 147 4.66 -13.40 14.61
N GLN A 148 4.46 -14.71 14.73
CA GLN A 148 4.63 -15.65 13.62
C GLN A 148 3.62 -15.37 12.49
N ALA A 149 2.38 -15.03 12.85
CA ALA A 149 1.35 -14.61 11.90
C ALA A 149 1.74 -13.32 11.16
N ALA A 150 2.22 -12.30 11.89
CA ALA A 150 2.68 -11.04 11.33
C ALA A 150 3.85 -11.24 10.35
N ALA A 151 4.84 -12.04 10.72
CA ALA A 151 5.98 -12.34 9.85
C ALA A 151 5.53 -13.03 8.54
N ALA A 152 4.65 -14.03 8.61
CA ALA A 152 4.12 -14.67 7.41
C ALA A 152 3.29 -13.71 6.53
N ALA A 153 2.49 -12.84 7.15
CA ALA A 153 1.66 -11.88 6.43
C ALA A 153 2.49 -10.78 5.73
N LEU A 154 3.54 -10.26 6.38
CA LEU A 154 4.45 -9.26 5.81
C LEU A 154 5.25 -9.79 4.61
N LEU A 155 5.43 -11.10 4.54
CA LEU A 155 6.04 -11.79 3.40
C LEU A 155 5.02 -12.10 2.27
N GLY A 156 3.72 -11.89 2.53
CA GLY A 156 2.65 -11.96 1.52
C GLY A 156 1.81 -13.22 1.56
N SER A 157 1.90 -14.07 2.60
CA SER A 157 0.99 -15.21 2.75
C SER A 157 -0.42 -14.76 3.17
N PRO A 158 -1.49 -15.39 2.66
CA PRO A 158 -2.79 -15.38 3.30
C PRO A 158 -2.69 -16.05 4.67
N VAL A 159 -2.92 -15.30 5.75
CA VAL A 159 -2.83 -15.81 7.12
C VAL A 159 -4.19 -15.80 7.79
N ARG A 160 -4.54 -16.89 8.47
CA ARG A 160 -5.70 -16.96 9.38
C ARG A 160 -5.23 -17.23 10.79
N VAL A 161 -5.79 -16.51 11.76
CA VAL A 161 -5.44 -16.67 13.18
C VAL A 161 -6.62 -17.21 13.99
N VAL A 162 -6.34 -18.13 14.91
CA VAL A 162 -7.26 -18.58 15.97
C VAL A 162 -6.65 -18.18 17.30
N MET A 163 -7.23 -17.17 17.94
CA MET A 163 -6.70 -16.51 19.13
C MET A 163 -7.84 -16.02 20.00
N ARG A 164 -7.55 -15.61 21.24
CA ARG A 164 -8.55 -15.04 22.13
C ARG A 164 -7.99 -13.80 22.81
N VAL A 165 -8.75 -12.72 22.77
CA VAL A 165 -8.40 -11.42 23.37
C VAL A 165 -9.46 -10.99 24.37
N GLY A 166 -9.09 -10.13 25.31
CA GLY A 166 -10.05 -9.53 26.23
C GLY A 166 -10.93 -8.54 25.48
N ARG A 167 -12.16 -8.35 25.98
CA ARG A 167 -13.05 -7.29 25.51
C ARG A 167 -12.62 -5.93 26.11
N ASP A 168 -11.44 -5.49 25.73
CA ASP A 168 -10.77 -4.29 26.21
C ASP A 168 -10.07 -3.54 25.05
N ASP A 169 -9.50 -2.38 25.34
CA ASP A 169 -8.83 -1.54 24.35
C ASP A 169 -7.60 -2.22 23.72
N LEU A 170 -6.91 -3.07 24.48
CA LEU A 170 -5.76 -3.84 24.00
C LEU A 170 -6.19 -4.92 23.00
N GLY A 171 -7.32 -5.58 23.24
CA GLY A 171 -7.90 -6.55 22.32
C GLY A 171 -8.38 -5.89 21.02
N GLN A 172 -9.02 -4.73 21.14
CA GLN A 172 -9.40 -3.89 19.99
C GLN A 172 -8.17 -3.45 19.17
N ALA A 173 -7.10 -3.01 19.84
CA ALA A 173 -5.85 -2.61 19.19
C ALA A 173 -5.20 -3.78 18.45
N THR A 174 -5.17 -4.96 19.06
CA THR A 174 -4.65 -6.20 18.45
C THR A 174 -5.42 -6.57 17.17
N ARG A 175 -6.76 -6.49 17.17
CA ARG A 175 -7.58 -6.74 15.96
C ARG A 175 -7.27 -5.76 14.85
N LYS A 176 -7.21 -4.46 15.15
CA LYS A 176 -6.84 -3.42 14.17
C LYS A 176 -5.44 -3.64 13.60
N ASN A 177 -4.51 -4.15 14.42
CA ASN A 177 -3.19 -4.53 13.93
C ASN A 177 -3.25 -5.70 12.94
N PHE A 178 -4.04 -6.74 13.22
CA PHE A 178 -4.25 -7.84 12.27
C PHE A 178 -4.89 -7.36 10.97
N GLU A 179 -5.91 -6.49 11.03
CA GLU A 179 -6.52 -5.88 9.85
C GLU A 179 -5.51 -5.10 9.02
N ARG A 180 -4.66 -4.28 9.67
CA ARG A 180 -3.58 -3.52 9.01
C ARG A 180 -2.57 -4.44 8.31
N LEU A 181 -2.30 -5.61 8.87
CA LEU A 181 -1.38 -6.61 8.31
C LEU A 181 -2.05 -7.53 7.28
N GLY A 182 -3.35 -7.40 7.03
CA GLY A 182 -4.10 -8.28 6.12
C GLY A 182 -4.31 -9.70 6.66
N ILE A 183 -4.25 -9.88 7.99
CA ILE A 183 -4.46 -11.16 8.65
C ILE A 183 -5.97 -11.37 8.88
N ASP A 184 -6.49 -12.54 8.48
CA ASP A 184 -7.87 -12.94 8.74
C ASP A 184 -8.07 -13.25 10.22
N ALA A 185 -8.68 -12.28 10.92
CA ALA A 185 -8.97 -12.31 12.34
C ALA A 185 -10.41 -12.77 12.68
N ASN A 186 -11.14 -13.39 11.75
CA ASN A 186 -12.52 -13.84 11.97
C ASN A 186 -12.65 -14.88 13.11
N ARG A 187 -11.56 -15.57 13.46
CA ARG A 187 -11.48 -16.53 14.58
C ARG A 187 -10.67 -16.01 15.77
N VAL A 188 -10.48 -14.69 15.86
CA VAL A 188 -10.12 -14.07 17.13
C VAL A 188 -11.40 -13.92 17.94
N VAL A 189 -11.44 -14.52 19.14
CA VAL A 189 -12.60 -14.52 20.03
C VAL A 189 -12.43 -13.48 21.12
N ASP A 190 -13.47 -12.68 21.39
CA ASP A 190 -13.47 -11.78 22.56
C ASP A 190 -13.98 -12.51 23.80
N THR A 191 -13.34 -12.29 24.95
CA THR A 191 -13.82 -12.78 26.24
C THR A 191 -14.02 -11.62 27.23
N ARG A 192 -15.01 -11.77 28.12
CA ARG A 192 -15.19 -10.90 29.30
C ARG A 192 -14.56 -11.50 30.56
N ASP A 193 -14.07 -12.74 30.48
CA ASP A 193 -13.60 -13.53 31.63
C ASP A 193 -12.13 -13.24 31.98
N ALA A 194 -11.41 -12.55 31.09
CA ALA A 194 -10.02 -12.15 31.27
C ALA A 194 -9.68 -10.93 30.40
N ALA A 195 -8.71 -10.14 30.84
CA ALA A 195 -8.08 -9.10 30.01
C ALA A 195 -7.24 -9.71 28.88
N THR A 196 -6.97 -8.93 27.83
CA THR A 196 -6.00 -9.28 26.79
C THR A 196 -4.64 -9.58 27.41
N GLY A 197 -3.93 -10.57 26.87
CA GLY A 197 -2.60 -10.92 27.37
C GLY A 197 -1.64 -9.74 27.25
N VAL A 198 -0.74 -9.60 28.22
CA VAL A 198 0.29 -8.55 28.21
C VAL A 198 1.64 -9.12 28.59
N ALA A 199 2.70 -8.54 28.04
CA ALA A 199 4.06 -8.77 28.50
C ALA A 199 4.61 -7.46 29.08
N LEU A 200 5.07 -7.50 30.33
CA LEU A 200 5.78 -6.39 30.96
C LEU A 200 7.26 -6.56 30.65
N ILE A 201 7.81 -5.62 29.89
CA ILE A 201 9.19 -5.70 29.42
C ILE A 201 9.96 -4.51 29.98
N THR A 202 11.01 -4.80 30.73
CA THR A 202 11.99 -3.78 31.13
C THR A 202 13.26 -4.00 30.33
N VAL A 203 13.77 -2.94 29.69
CA VAL A 203 15.04 -2.96 28.95
C VAL A 203 16.04 -2.04 29.63
N ASP A 204 17.22 -2.57 29.99
CA ASP A 204 18.26 -1.81 30.66
C ASP A 204 19.12 -0.96 29.69
N SER A 205 20.08 -0.19 30.20
CA SER A 205 20.97 0.63 29.36
C SER A 205 21.93 -0.18 28.48
N ASN A 206 22.15 -1.47 28.81
CA ASN A 206 22.99 -2.38 28.05
C ASN A 206 22.20 -3.11 26.95
N GLY A 207 20.88 -2.93 26.92
CA GLY A 207 19.99 -3.61 25.99
C GLY A 207 19.56 -5.01 26.46
N GLU A 208 19.89 -5.41 27.69
CA GLU A 208 19.34 -6.62 28.29
C GLU A 208 17.86 -6.39 28.65
N ASN A 209 17.07 -7.46 28.65
CA ASN A 209 15.65 -7.38 28.98
C ASN A 209 15.20 -8.39 30.05
N THR A 210 14.14 -8.02 30.74
CA THR A 210 13.34 -8.93 31.58
C THR A 210 11.91 -8.89 31.08
N ILE A 211 11.28 -10.06 30.96
CA ILE A 211 9.94 -10.21 30.40
C ILE A 211 9.09 -11.00 31.40
N VAL A 212 7.97 -10.40 31.82
CA VAL A 212 6.95 -11.06 32.63
C VAL A 212 5.64 -11.08 31.85
N VAL A 213 5.13 -12.28 31.56
CA VAL A 213 3.91 -12.45 30.76
C VAL A 213 2.72 -12.73 31.67
N ALA A 214 1.66 -11.96 31.49
CA ALA A 214 0.33 -12.27 32.02
C ALA A 214 -0.53 -12.78 30.86
N SER A 215 -0.74 -14.11 30.78
CA SER A 215 -1.39 -14.74 29.62
C SER A 215 -2.82 -14.27 29.36
N GLY A 216 -3.55 -13.85 30.41
CA GLY A 216 -4.91 -13.30 30.28
C GLY A 216 -5.83 -14.18 29.43
N ALA A 217 -6.46 -13.57 28.44
CA ALA A 217 -7.36 -14.20 27.49
C ALA A 217 -6.74 -15.37 26.70
N ASN A 218 -5.41 -15.39 26.48
CA ASN A 218 -4.74 -16.50 25.80
C ASN A 218 -4.91 -17.82 26.55
N ALA A 219 -4.92 -17.78 27.89
CA ALA A 219 -5.14 -18.96 28.74
C ALA A 219 -6.58 -19.49 28.68
N LYS A 220 -7.50 -18.75 28.03
CA LYS A 220 -8.91 -19.12 27.86
C LYS A 220 -9.22 -19.64 26.46
N LEU A 221 -8.22 -19.77 25.57
CA LEU A 221 -8.42 -20.35 24.24
C LEU A 221 -8.69 -21.86 24.36
N THR A 222 -9.81 -22.34 23.83
CA THR A 222 -10.26 -23.73 24.01
C THR A 222 -10.25 -24.54 22.70
N PRO A 223 -10.31 -25.88 22.75
CA PRO A 223 -10.42 -26.72 21.56
C PRO A 223 -11.60 -26.40 20.64
N GLU A 224 -12.70 -25.88 21.19
CA GLU A 224 -13.92 -25.50 20.48
C GLU A 224 -13.73 -24.25 19.62
N ASP A 225 -12.81 -23.35 20.00
CA ASP A 225 -12.48 -22.15 19.23
C ASP A 225 -11.81 -22.49 17.88
N VAL A 226 -11.20 -23.67 17.79
CA VAL A 226 -10.51 -24.16 16.59
C VAL A 226 -11.52 -24.76 15.60
N ALA A 227 -12.24 -23.90 14.88
CA ALA A 227 -13.22 -24.34 13.89
C ALA A 227 -12.58 -25.10 12.71
N GLU A 228 -13.23 -26.15 12.25
CA GLU A 228 -12.73 -27.00 11.14
C GLU A 228 -12.48 -26.22 9.84
N THR A 229 -13.29 -25.18 9.57
CA THR A 229 -13.21 -24.36 8.36
C THR A 229 -11.94 -23.49 8.29
N VAL A 230 -11.22 -23.30 9.40
CA VAL A 230 -9.99 -22.47 9.38
C VAL A 230 -8.90 -23.10 8.51
N PHE A 231 -8.94 -24.42 8.35
CA PHE A 231 -7.98 -25.22 7.60
C PHE A 231 -8.27 -25.29 6.09
N ASP A 232 -9.34 -24.66 5.60
CA ASP A 232 -9.72 -24.70 4.20
C ASP A 232 -8.64 -24.04 3.32
N GLY A 233 -7.98 -24.85 2.48
CA GLY A 233 -6.85 -24.40 1.64
C GLY A 233 -5.55 -24.12 2.41
N ALA A 234 -5.45 -24.53 3.68
CA ALA A 234 -4.24 -24.37 4.48
C ALA A 234 -3.14 -25.36 4.03
N SER A 235 -1.91 -24.88 4.02
CA SER A 235 -0.72 -25.69 3.73
C SER A 235 0.10 -25.98 4.98
N VAL A 236 0.11 -25.03 5.93
CA VAL A 236 0.90 -25.09 7.16
C VAL A 236 0.06 -24.57 8.33
N ILE A 237 0.18 -25.23 9.48
CA ILE A 237 -0.27 -24.70 10.78
C ILE A 237 0.93 -24.42 11.67
N LEU A 238 0.92 -23.28 12.37
CA LEU A 238 1.84 -22.94 13.46
C LEU A 238 1.11 -22.94 14.81
N THR A 239 1.71 -23.56 15.82
CA THR A 239 1.24 -23.56 17.22
C THR A 239 2.40 -23.30 18.18
N GLN A 240 2.13 -22.73 19.36
CA GLN A 240 3.14 -22.41 20.38
C GLN A 240 2.64 -22.67 21.81
N LEU A 241 3.51 -22.63 22.82
CA LEU A 241 3.18 -22.95 24.22
C LEU A 241 2.72 -21.74 25.06
N GLU A 242 2.09 -20.75 24.45
CA GLU A 242 1.48 -19.60 25.16
C GLU A 242 -0.05 -19.70 25.30
N VAL A 243 -0.63 -20.83 24.88
CA VAL A 243 -2.04 -21.18 25.00
C VAL A 243 -2.17 -22.60 25.59
N PRO A 244 -3.36 -23.02 26.07
CA PRO A 244 -3.54 -24.34 26.65
C PRO A 244 -3.10 -25.47 25.71
N VAL A 245 -2.34 -26.44 26.25
CA VAL A 245 -1.82 -27.60 25.51
C VAL A 245 -2.95 -28.42 24.86
N SER A 246 -4.11 -28.52 25.53
CA SER A 246 -5.30 -29.19 24.98
C SER A 246 -5.77 -28.57 23.66
N THR A 247 -5.70 -27.24 23.54
CA THR A 247 -6.06 -26.51 22.31
C THR A 247 -5.04 -26.75 21.21
N ASN A 248 -3.74 -26.76 21.53
CA ASN A 248 -2.69 -27.11 20.57
C ASN A 248 -2.88 -28.55 20.04
N ILE A 249 -3.12 -29.52 20.92
CA ILE A 249 -3.40 -30.92 20.53
C ILE A 249 -4.61 -30.98 19.60
N ALA A 250 -5.71 -30.30 19.93
CA ALA A 250 -6.90 -30.28 19.08
C ALA A 250 -6.62 -29.67 17.69
N ALA A 251 -5.86 -28.57 17.63
CA ALA A 251 -5.50 -27.92 16.38
C ALA A 251 -4.59 -28.80 15.51
N LEU A 252 -3.54 -29.37 16.10
CA LEU A 252 -2.60 -30.27 15.41
C LEU A 252 -3.33 -31.52 14.90
N ARG A 253 -4.24 -32.10 15.69
CA ARG A 253 -5.05 -33.26 15.27
C ARG A 253 -5.93 -32.94 14.07
N LYS A 254 -6.65 -31.80 14.09
CA LYS A 254 -7.51 -31.34 12.99
C LYS A 254 -6.71 -31.03 11.72
N ALA A 255 -5.52 -30.45 11.86
CA ALA A 255 -4.62 -30.16 10.75
C ALA A 255 -4.05 -31.44 10.13
N LYS A 256 -3.58 -32.38 10.95
CA LYS A 256 -3.01 -33.67 10.51
C LYS A 256 -4.03 -34.52 9.76
N ALA A 257 -5.28 -34.57 10.23
CA ALA A 257 -6.40 -35.23 9.53
C ALA A 257 -6.64 -34.69 8.10
N ARG A 258 -6.22 -33.44 7.83
CA ARG A 258 -6.35 -32.76 6.53
C ARG A 258 -5.05 -32.75 5.72
N LYS A 259 -3.99 -33.40 6.21
CA LYS A 259 -2.67 -33.39 5.58
C LYS A 259 -2.08 -31.98 5.45
N VAL A 260 -2.40 -31.09 6.40
CA VAL A 260 -1.75 -29.80 6.58
C VAL A 260 -0.46 -30.03 7.36
N LEU A 261 0.65 -29.43 6.94
CA LEU A 261 1.93 -29.58 7.65
C LEU A 261 1.83 -28.98 9.05
N THR A 262 2.12 -29.78 10.06
CA THR A 262 2.04 -29.36 11.47
C THR A 262 3.39 -28.92 12.02
N VAL A 263 3.51 -27.62 12.31
CA VAL A 263 4.69 -27.03 12.96
C VAL A 263 4.31 -26.62 14.38
N PHE A 264 5.00 -27.19 15.36
CA PHE A 264 4.83 -26.89 16.77
C PHE A 264 6.10 -26.27 17.33
N ASN A 265 6.00 -25.02 17.77
CA ASN A 265 7.06 -24.32 18.45
C ASN A 265 6.92 -24.57 19.96
N ALA A 266 7.81 -25.35 20.57
CA ALA A 266 7.75 -25.66 22.00
C ALA A 266 8.34 -24.52 22.85
N ALA A 267 7.92 -23.29 22.56
CA ALA A 267 8.35 -22.06 23.21
C ALA A 267 7.15 -21.35 23.88
N PRO A 268 7.29 -20.89 25.14
CA PRO A 268 8.40 -21.23 26.05
C PRO A 268 8.39 -22.72 26.40
N ALA A 269 9.57 -23.32 26.60
CA ALA A 269 9.64 -24.72 27.02
C ALA A 269 8.97 -24.89 28.40
N PRO A 270 8.10 -25.89 28.55
CA PRO A 270 7.39 -26.10 29.80
C PRO A 270 8.31 -26.75 30.83
N THR A 271 8.12 -26.40 32.10
CA THR A 271 8.80 -27.08 33.22
C THR A 271 8.15 -28.43 33.56
N SER A 272 6.91 -28.65 33.11
CA SER A 272 6.19 -29.91 33.26
C SER A 272 6.23 -30.72 31.96
N PRO A 273 6.26 -32.06 32.02
CA PRO A 273 6.21 -32.90 30.83
C PRO A 273 4.96 -32.62 29.98
N LEU A 274 5.15 -32.56 28.66
CA LEU A 274 4.02 -32.50 27.72
C LEU A 274 3.41 -33.89 27.52
N PRO A 275 2.08 -34.00 27.28
CA PRO A 275 1.43 -35.25 26.94
C PRO A 275 2.04 -35.88 25.68
N ASP A 276 2.31 -37.18 25.70
CA ASP A 276 3.01 -37.85 24.61
C ASP A 276 2.29 -37.79 23.25
N GLU A 277 0.97 -37.58 23.27
CA GLU A 277 0.19 -37.40 22.04
C GLU A 277 0.70 -36.24 21.18
N ILE A 278 1.13 -35.13 21.79
CA ILE A 278 1.52 -33.94 21.02
C ILE A 278 2.70 -34.23 20.09
N TRP A 279 3.65 -35.06 20.52
CA TRP A 279 4.85 -35.39 19.73
C TRP A 279 4.48 -36.06 18.41
N LYS A 280 3.57 -37.04 18.46
CA LYS A 280 3.10 -37.79 17.28
C LYS A 280 2.28 -36.92 16.32
N LEU A 281 1.70 -35.84 16.82
CA LEU A 281 0.93 -34.90 16.03
C LEU A 281 1.81 -33.85 15.32
N CYS A 282 3.10 -33.75 15.64
CA CYS A 282 4.01 -32.75 15.07
C CYS A 282 4.84 -33.33 13.92
N ASP A 283 4.67 -32.79 12.72
CA ASP A 283 5.54 -33.09 11.58
C ASP A 283 6.88 -32.35 11.73
N VAL A 284 6.87 -31.15 12.31
CA VAL A 284 8.06 -30.37 12.66
C VAL A 284 7.93 -29.81 14.08
N LEU A 285 8.84 -30.20 14.96
CA LEU A 285 9.03 -29.59 16.28
C LEU A 285 10.11 -28.52 16.19
N CYS A 286 9.82 -27.28 16.57
CA CYS A 286 10.81 -26.20 16.64
C CYS A 286 11.14 -25.85 18.10
N VAL A 287 12.43 -25.66 18.37
CA VAL A 287 13.00 -25.29 19.67
C VAL A 287 14.23 -24.41 19.45
N ASN A 288 14.59 -23.59 20.44
CA ASN A 288 15.94 -23.04 20.58
C ASN A 288 16.82 -23.91 21.50
N GLU A 289 18.08 -23.53 21.70
CA GLU A 289 19.04 -24.32 22.50
C GLU A 289 18.63 -24.47 23.98
N PRO A 290 18.25 -23.39 24.70
CA PRO A 290 17.71 -23.55 26.06
C PRO A 290 16.45 -24.43 26.14
N GLU A 291 15.54 -24.31 25.18
CA GLU A 291 14.30 -25.10 25.12
C GLU A 291 14.61 -26.57 24.85
N LEU A 292 15.56 -26.87 23.95
CA LEU A 292 16.04 -28.23 23.70
C LEU A 292 16.61 -28.86 24.98
N GLN A 293 17.42 -28.10 25.74
CA GLN A 293 17.98 -28.55 27.00
C GLN A 293 16.87 -28.86 28.03
N LEU A 294 15.87 -27.99 28.14
CA LEU A 294 14.73 -28.19 29.05
C LEU A 294 13.90 -29.41 28.67
N LEU A 295 13.60 -29.59 27.38
CA LEU A 295 12.75 -30.69 26.90
C LEU A 295 13.44 -32.07 26.94
N THR A 296 14.77 -32.10 26.81
CA THR A 296 15.57 -33.33 26.97
C THR A 296 15.95 -33.60 28.42
N GLY A 297 15.83 -32.59 29.31
CA GLY A 297 16.13 -32.72 30.74
C GLY A 297 17.60 -32.95 31.07
N ARG A 298 18.50 -32.74 30.10
CA ARG A 298 19.95 -32.98 30.24
C ARG A 298 20.74 -31.88 29.55
N LYS A 299 21.99 -31.68 29.97
CA LYS A 299 22.90 -30.77 29.28
C LYS A 299 23.12 -31.27 27.84
N VAL A 300 22.94 -30.40 26.87
CA VAL A 300 23.15 -30.71 25.45
C VAL A 300 24.62 -30.48 25.11
N GLU A 301 25.33 -31.54 24.79
CA GLU A 301 26.72 -31.47 24.29
C GLU A 301 26.78 -31.61 22.76
N ASN A 302 25.84 -32.36 22.19
CA ASN A 302 25.67 -32.57 20.77
C ASN A 302 24.22 -32.29 20.36
N ASP A 303 24.02 -31.21 19.61
CA ASP A 303 22.71 -30.76 19.13
C ASP A 303 21.95 -31.86 18.37
N SER A 304 22.63 -32.58 17.47
CA SER A 304 22.02 -33.61 16.64
C SER A 304 21.56 -34.82 17.44
N GLU A 305 22.34 -35.23 18.44
CA GLU A 305 21.98 -36.34 19.33
C GLU A 305 20.76 -35.99 20.18
N ALA A 306 20.76 -34.80 20.79
CA ALA A 306 19.64 -34.30 21.60
C ALA A 306 18.36 -34.15 20.76
N CYS A 307 18.46 -33.66 19.53
CA CYS A 307 17.32 -33.65 18.59
C CYS A 307 16.85 -35.09 18.26
N GLY A 308 17.78 -36.03 18.13
CA GLY A 308 17.48 -37.44 17.90
C GLY A 308 16.65 -38.09 19.02
N GLU A 309 16.77 -37.63 20.26
CA GLU A 309 15.92 -38.09 21.36
C GLU A 309 14.46 -37.64 21.19
N LEU A 310 14.24 -36.42 20.72
CA LEU A 310 12.90 -35.91 20.44
C LEU A 310 12.27 -36.63 19.24
N LEU A 311 13.05 -37.00 18.22
CA LEU A 311 12.59 -37.86 17.12
C LEU A 311 12.07 -39.22 17.64
N LYS A 312 12.75 -39.83 18.62
CA LYS A 312 12.29 -41.10 19.23
C LYS A 312 10.95 -40.96 19.97
N ARG A 313 10.54 -39.74 20.35
CA ARG A 313 9.21 -39.48 20.94
C ARG A 313 8.09 -39.42 19.89
N GLY A 314 8.44 -39.42 18.60
CA GLY A 314 7.50 -39.54 17.49
C GLY A 314 7.27 -38.28 16.68
N VAL A 315 8.09 -37.23 16.84
CA VAL A 315 8.04 -36.05 15.96
C VAL A 315 8.68 -36.36 14.59
N GLY A 316 8.14 -35.80 13.51
CA GLY A 316 8.65 -36.09 12.15
C GLY A 316 10.02 -35.46 11.85
N ALA A 317 10.28 -34.28 12.41
CA ALA A 317 11.53 -33.55 12.29
C ALA A 317 11.71 -32.61 13.50
N VAL A 318 12.96 -32.30 13.83
CA VAL A 318 13.31 -31.30 14.84
C VAL A 318 14.06 -30.15 14.16
N LEU A 319 13.56 -28.93 14.31
CA LEU A 319 14.18 -27.71 13.81
C LEU A 319 14.73 -26.90 14.99
N LEU A 320 16.02 -27.02 15.23
CA LEU A 320 16.75 -26.31 16.28
C LEU A 320 17.25 -24.96 15.75
N THR A 321 16.80 -23.86 16.35
CA THR A 321 17.36 -22.52 16.09
C THR A 321 18.55 -22.26 17.02
N ARG A 322 19.62 -21.67 16.48
CA ARG A 322 20.93 -21.49 17.15
C ARG A 322 21.43 -20.05 17.11
N GLY A 323 20.50 -19.08 17.17
CA GLY A 323 20.78 -17.66 17.09
C GLY A 323 21.71 -17.30 15.91
N ARG A 324 22.86 -16.68 16.22
CA ARG A 324 23.89 -16.29 15.22
C ARG A 324 24.47 -17.46 14.40
N ARG A 325 24.32 -18.71 14.87
CA ARG A 325 24.77 -19.92 14.16
C ARG A 325 23.73 -20.46 13.18
N GLY A 326 22.58 -19.79 13.03
CA GLY A 326 21.51 -20.17 12.11
C GLY A 326 20.61 -21.25 12.69
N CYS A 327 20.40 -22.34 11.97
CA CYS A 327 19.53 -23.44 12.41
C CYS A 327 20.09 -24.82 12.02
N LEU A 328 19.53 -25.86 12.64
CA LEU A 328 19.80 -27.26 12.37
C LEU A 328 18.46 -27.99 12.24
N LEU A 329 18.21 -28.60 11.09
CA LEU A 329 17.08 -29.48 10.85
C LEU A 329 17.53 -30.93 10.99
N VAL A 330 16.91 -31.70 11.88
CA VAL A 330 17.23 -33.10 12.14
C VAL A 330 16.02 -33.97 11.83
N ARG A 331 16.25 -35.04 11.06
CA ARG A 331 15.29 -36.08 10.71
C ARG A 331 15.93 -37.45 10.90
N GLU A 332 15.11 -38.50 10.81
CA GLU A 332 15.59 -39.88 10.85
C GLU A 332 16.62 -40.17 9.74
N GLN A 333 16.45 -39.56 8.56
CA GLN A 333 17.33 -39.76 7.40
C GLN A 333 18.64 -38.95 7.45
N GLY A 334 18.80 -38.06 8.44
CA GLY A 334 19.99 -37.22 8.58
C GLY A 334 19.70 -35.81 9.10
N SER A 335 20.73 -34.95 9.08
CA SER A 335 20.63 -33.57 9.54
C SER A 335 21.15 -32.57 8.50
N ILE A 336 20.56 -31.38 8.47
CA ILE A 336 20.91 -30.28 7.58
C ILE A 336 21.15 -29.04 8.44
N SER A 337 22.37 -28.50 8.36
CA SER A 337 22.75 -27.26 9.03
C SER A 337 22.66 -26.10 8.05
N CYS A 338 22.02 -25.01 8.46
CA CYS A 338 21.98 -23.76 7.69
C CYS A 338 22.51 -22.63 8.57
N SER A 339 23.67 -22.08 8.19
CA SER A 339 24.33 -21.01 8.93
C SER A 339 23.84 -19.63 8.50
N VAL A 340 23.96 -18.62 9.38
CA VAL A 340 23.75 -17.21 9.00
C VAL A 340 24.84 -16.81 8.00
N PRO A 341 24.48 -16.31 6.79
CA PRO A 341 25.45 -15.81 5.82
C PRO A 341 26.32 -14.71 6.42
N GLU A 342 27.60 -14.67 6.08
CA GLU A 342 28.55 -13.68 6.61
C GLU A 342 28.09 -12.23 6.37
N ALA A 343 27.53 -11.94 5.19
CA ALA A 343 26.96 -10.63 4.86
C ALA A 343 25.79 -10.20 5.78
N LEU A 344 25.13 -11.17 6.42
CA LEU A 344 24.04 -10.94 7.37
C LEU A 344 24.52 -10.94 8.83
N GLN A 345 25.77 -11.32 9.11
CA GLN A 345 26.35 -11.22 10.44
C GLN A 345 26.57 -9.75 10.80
N SER A 346 25.89 -9.28 11.83
CA SER A 346 26.00 -7.91 12.35
C SER A 346 25.76 -7.91 13.85
N THR A 347 26.21 -6.85 14.54
CA THR A 347 25.79 -6.59 15.93
C THR A 347 24.26 -6.41 15.95
N PRO A 348 23.52 -7.24 16.69
CA PRO A 348 22.06 -7.11 16.75
C PRO A 348 21.68 -5.81 17.48
N VAL A 349 20.63 -5.15 16.99
CA VAL A 349 20.02 -4.00 17.66
C VAL A 349 19.02 -4.47 18.71
N ASP A 350 18.23 -5.49 18.38
CA ASP A 350 17.24 -6.11 19.26
C ASP A 350 16.95 -7.52 18.73
N THR A 351 17.10 -8.56 19.55
CA THR A 351 16.86 -9.96 19.12
C THR A 351 15.44 -10.43 19.40
N THR A 352 14.58 -9.56 19.95
CA THR A 352 13.21 -9.89 20.35
C THR A 352 12.38 -10.33 19.15
N GLY A 353 11.80 -11.54 19.25
CA GLY A 353 10.91 -12.08 18.21
C GLY A 353 11.62 -12.64 16.97
N ALA A 354 12.95 -12.75 16.94
CA ALA A 354 13.68 -13.29 15.80
C ALA A 354 13.31 -14.75 15.46
N GLY A 355 13.07 -15.58 16.48
CA GLY A 355 12.59 -16.96 16.30
C GLY A 355 11.16 -17.02 15.75
N ASP A 356 10.31 -16.06 16.10
CA ASP A 356 8.97 -15.95 15.54
C ASP A 356 9.01 -15.48 14.09
N ALA A 357 9.91 -14.54 13.75
CA ALA A 357 10.18 -14.12 12.38
C ALA A 357 10.65 -15.29 11.50
N PHE A 358 11.58 -16.09 12.03
CA PHE A 358 12.07 -17.32 11.40
C PHE A 358 10.92 -18.29 11.08
N LEU A 359 10.07 -18.58 12.07
CA LEU A 359 8.96 -19.53 11.90
C LEU A 359 7.86 -19.01 10.97
N GLY A 360 7.54 -17.72 11.03
CA GLY A 360 6.61 -17.10 10.09
C GLY A 360 7.13 -17.16 8.65
N ALA A 361 8.42 -16.91 8.45
CA ALA A 361 9.08 -17.02 7.14
C ALA A 361 9.13 -18.46 6.62
N LEU A 362 9.46 -19.42 7.49
CA LEU A 362 9.42 -20.84 7.16
C LEU A 362 8.03 -21.25 6.70
N ALA A 363 6.98 -20.87 7.43
CA ALA A 363 5.60 -21.16 7.07
C ALA A 363 5.22 -20.51 5.74
N HIS A 364 5.62 -19.27 5.49
CA HIS A 364 5.41 -18.57 4.22
C HIS A 364 6.04 -19.33 3.04
N LEU A 365 7.32 -19.69 3.15
CA LEU A 365 8.06 -20.35 2.08
C LEU A 365 7.51 -21.75 1.78
N VAL A 366 7.17 -22.52 2.82
CA VAL A 366 6.57 -23.85 2.67
C VAL A 366 5.15 -23.74 2.08
N ALA A 367 4.34 -22.80 2.55
CA ALA A 367 3.02 -22.54 1.96
C ALA A 367 3.12 -22.09 0.50
N SER A 368 4.24 -21.50 0.10
CA SER A 368 4.55 -21.09 -1.28
C SER A 368 5.15 -22.21 -2.15
N GLY A 369 5.26 -23.43 -1.62
CA GLY A 369 5.66 -24.64 -2.36
C GLY A 369 7.10 -25.10 -2.14
N SER A 370 7.89 -24.42 -1.30
CA SER A 370 9.23 -24.89 -0.94
C SER A 370 9.16 -26.13 -0.03
N THR A 371 10.15 -27.01 -0.15
CA THR A 371 10.36 -28.04 0.88
C THR A 371 10.89 -27.38 2.16
N LEU A 372 10.83 -28.10 3.28
CA LEU A 372 11.31 -27.60 4.57
C LEU A 372 12.79 -27.21 4.51
N GLU A 373 13.61 -28.03 3.83
CA GLU A 373 15.05 -27.84 3.64
C GLU A 373 15.34 -26.61 2.78
N ALA A 374 14.62 -26.47 1.66
CA ALA A 374 14.78 -25.34 0.75
C ALA A 374 14.31 -24.00 1.36
N ALA A 375 13.43 -24.05 2.37
CA ALA A 375 12.94 -22.87 3.07
C ALA A 375 13.92 -22.33 4.14
N LEU A 376 14.87 -23.13 4.63
CA LEU A 376 15.76 -22.72 5.72
C LEU A 376 16.58 -21.46 5.43
N PRO A 377 17.25 -21.31 4.26
CA PRO A 377 18.07 -20.13 3.99
C PRO A 377 17.26 -18.83 4.03
N GLY A 378 16.06 -18.85 3.45
CA GLY A 378 15.17 -17.70 3.50
C GLY A 378 14.69 -17.39 4.91
N ALA A 379 14.28 -18.40 5.69
CA ALA A 379 13.89 -18.20 7.08
C ALA A 379 15.02 -17.59 7.93
N VAL A 380 16.27 -18.04 7.72
CA VAL A 380 17.47 -17.46 8.35
C VAL A 380 17.66 -16.00 7.93
N GLU A 381 17.47 -15.66 6.66
CA GLU A 381 17.59 -14.28 6.15
C GLU A 381 16.57 -13.34 6.80
N VAL A 382 15.29 -13.74 6.92
CA VAL A 382 14.26 -12.94 7.60
C VAL A 382 14.62 -12.69 9.05
N ALA A 383 14.99 -13.76 9.77
CA ALA A 383 15.38 -13.66 11.17
C ALA A 383 16.60 -12.73 11.35
N SER A 384 17.62 -12.90 10.52
CA SER A 384 18.84 -12.08 10.55
C SER A 384 18.58 -10.61 10.21
N THR A 385 17.58 -10.33 9.37
CA THR A 385 17.16 -8.96 9.06
C THR A 385 16.34 -8.36 10.21
N SER A 386 15.48 -9.15 10.85
CA SER A 386 14.67 -8.66 11.99
C SER A 386 15.54 -8.15 13.14
N VAL A 387 16.67 -8.83 13.44
CA VAL A 387 17.50 -8.44 14.59
C VAL A 387 18.24 -7.10 14.42
N ARG A 388 18.16 -6.49 13.23
CA ARG A 388 18.77 -5.18 12.92
C ARG A 388 17.85 -4.00 13.22
N ARG A 389 16.62 -4.24 13.64
CA ARG A 389 15.60 -3.23 13.95
C ARG A 389 15.01 -3.52 15.33
N ARG A 390 14.42 -2.51 15.98
CA ARG A 390 13.84 -2.64 17.32
C ARG A 390 12.41 -3.17 17.29
N GLY A 391 12.06 -3.95 18.31
CA GLY A 391 10.71 -4.45 18.58
C GLY A 391 10.31 -5.64 17.72
N ALA A 392 9.46 -6.53 18.24
CA ALA A 392 9.06 -7.77 17.55
C ALA A 392 8.44 -7.52 16.16
N GLN A 393 7.12 -7.32 16.07
CA GLN A 393 6.45 -7.18 14.77
C GLN A 393 6.95 -5.98 13.95
N ALA A 394 7.40 -4.91 14.62
CA ALA A 394 7.92 -3.71 13.97
C ALA A 394 9.28 -3.92 13.29
N SER A 395 10.07 -4.92 13.71
CA SER A 395 11.36 -5.22 13.10
C SER A 395 11.26 -6.12 11.86
N TYR A 396 10.15 -6.84 11.70
CA TYR A 396 10.04 -7.86 10.66
C TYR A 396 10.10 -7.25 9.27
N PRO A 397 10.95 -7.79 8.37
CA PRO A 397 11.04 -7.28 7.03
C PRO A 397 9.81 -7.69 6.20
N THR A 398 9.45 -6.85 5.24
CA THR A 398 8.50 -7.24 4.20
C THR A 398 9.21 -8.05 3.10
N ALA A 399 8.45 -8.74 2.24
CA ALA A 399 9.04 -9.35 1.05
C ALA A 399 9.77 -8.33 0.14
N ALA A 400 9.36 -7.05 0.17
CA ALA A 400 10.03 -5.99 -0.57
C ALA A 400 11.38 -5.62 0.05
N ASP A 401 11.47 -5.55 1.39
CA ASP A 401 12.70 -5.25 2.12
C ASP A 401 13.82 -6.26 1.81
N LEU A 402 13.45 -7.53 1.59
CA LEU A 402 14.37 -8.62 1.29
C LEU A 402 14.65 -8.79 -0.21
N GLY A 403 14.01 -8.00 -1.08
CA GLY A 403 14.04 -8.23 -2.52
C GLY A 403 13.38 -9.55 -2.96
N TRP A 404 12.70 -10.26 -2.05
CA TRP A 404 11.98 -11.51 -2.29
C TRP A 404 10.69 -11.34 -3.07
N ALA A 405 10.22 -10.11 -3.18
CA ALA A 405 9.08 -9.80 -4.02
C ALA A 405 9.32 -10.42 -5.40
N LYS A 406 8.68 -11.56 -5.68
CA LYS A 406 8.34 -11.94 -7.04
C LYS A 406 7.75 -10.67 -7.62
N ARG A 407 8.42 -10.10 -8.62
CA ARG A 407 7.93 -8.94 -9.37
C ARG A 407 6.42 -9.17 -9.50
N PRO A 408 5.56 -8.38 -8.82
CA PRO A 408 4.17 -8.77 -8.75
C PRO A 408 3.72 -8.89 -10.21
N PRO A 409 2.91 -9.88 -10.62
CA PRO A 409 1.92 -9.49 -11.61
C PRO A 409 1.30 -8.24 -10.98
N ALA A 410 1.34 -7.12 -11.70
CA ALA A 410 0.74 -5.89 -11.22
C ALA A 410 -0.61 -6.27 -10.57
N PRO A 411 -1.04 -5.60 -9.47
CA PRO A 411 -2.44 -5.75 -9.06
C PRO A 411 -3.26 -5.70 -10.34
N PRO A 412 -4.32 -6.51 -10.54
CA PRO A 412 -5.19 -6.29 -11.68
C PRO A 412 -5.51 -4.80 -11.63
N SER A 413 -4.87 -4.06 -12.53
CA SER A 413 -5.18 -2.67 -12.79
C SER A 413 -6.68 -2.70 -12.96
N PRO A 414 -7.44 -1.82 -12.29
CA PRO A 414 -8.89 -1.77 -12.42
C PRO A 414 -9.16 -1.99 -13.89
N THR A 415 -9.75 -3.16 -14.20
CA THR A 415 -9.68 -3.85 -15.49
C THR A 415 -9.25 -2.88 -16.58
N ARG A 416 -8.01 -2.98 -17.09
CA ARG A 416 -7.60 -2.19 -18.26
C ARG A 416 -8.65 -2.46 -19.32
N PHE A 417 -9.57 -1.52 -19.46
CA PHE A 417 -10.57 -1.52 -20.50
C PHE A 417 -9.81 -1.07 -21.73
N GLY A 418 -9.19 -2.01 -22.43
CA GLY A 418 -8.41 -1.69 -23.61
C GLY A 418 -7.01 -2.28 -23.56
N ASP A 419 -6.80 -3.23 -24.46
CA ASP A 419 -5.54 -3.64 -25.02
C ASP A 419 -4.54 -4.52 -24.23
N SER A 420 -4.00 -5.46 -25.01
CA SER A 420 -3.31 -6.70 -24.70
C SER A 420 -1.78 -6.58 -24.61
N ARG A 421 -1.24 -5.35 -24.61
CA ARG A 421 0.20 -5.09 -24.77
C ARG A 421 0.94 -5.04 -23.43
N ARG A 422 2.01 -5.83 -23.30
CA ARG A 422 2.86 -5.89 -22.11
C ARG A 422 3.99 -4.86 -22.19
N PRO A 423 4.45 -4.27 -21.05
CA PRO A 423 5.58 -3.34 -21.05
C PRO A 423 6.86 -3.98 -21.61
N SER A 424 7.56 -3.27 -22.49
CA SER A 424 8.82 -3.71 -23.09
C SER A 424 10.03 -3.03 -22.45
N VAL A 425 10.92 -3.80 -21.82
CA VAL A 425 12.19 -3.28 -21.28
C VAL A 425 13.12 -2.84 -22.41
N ALA A 426 13.19 -3.62 -23.49
CA ALA A 426 13.99 -3.29 -24.66
C ALA A 426 13.53 -1.97 -25.30
N GLY A 427 12.22 -1.78 -25.46
CA GLY A 427 11.65 -0.55 -25.98
C GLY A 427 11.89 0.66 -25.07
N ALA A 428 11.68 0.50 -23.77
CA ALA A 428 11.96 1.56 -22.79
C ALA A 428 13.43 2.01 -22.84
N LEU A 429 14.37 1.05 -22.92
CA LEU A 429 15.80 1.34 -23.04
C LEU A 429 16.16 1.99 -24.37
N ALA A 430 15.59 1.53 -25.48
CA ALA A 430 15.82 2.09 -26.81
C ALA A 430 15.38 3.57 -26.87
N ALA A 431 14.15 3.87 -26.43
CA ALA A 431 13.64 5.24 -26.36
C ALA A 431 14.48 6.13 -25.43
N ALA A 432 14.93 5.60 -24.29
CA ALA A 432 15.81 6.32 -23.37
C ALA A 432 17.18 6.62 -23.98
N THR A 433 17.76 5.66 -24.71
CA THR A 433 19.04 5.82 -25.42
C THR A 433 18.94 6.91 -26.46
N GLU A 434 17.95 6.82 -27.34
CA GLU A 434 17.67 7.83 -28.37
C GLU A 434 17.46 9.22 -27.76
N ALA A 435 16.73 9.31 -26.64
CA ALA A 435 16.49 10.57 -25.97
C ALA A 435 17.77 11.21 -25.42
N VAL A 436 18.62 10.42 -24.76
CA VAL A 436 19.88 10.91 -24.20
C VAL A 436 20.84 11.32 -25.33
N ASP A 437 20.98 10.49 -26.36
CA ASP A 437 21.93 10.74 -27.45
C ASP A 437 21.58 11.95 -28.30
N LYS A 438 20.29 12.19 -28.54
CA LYS A 438 19.85 13.29 -29.42
C LYS A 438 19.60 14.61 -28.70
N PHE A 439 19.25 14.57 -27.41
CA PHE A 439 18.74 15.76 -26.73
C PHE A 439 19.56 16.19 -25.51
N VAL A 440 20.46 15.37 -24.98
CA VAL A 440 21.36 15.76 -23.88
C VAL A 440 22.73 16.12 -24.45
N ALA A 441 23.21 17.33 -24.15
CA ALA A 441 24.52 17.82 -24.56
C ALA A 441 25.38 18.17 -23.34
N SER A 442 26.71 18.18 -23.53
CA SER A 442 27.62 18.68 -22.49
C SER A 442 27.29 20.13 -22.12
N GLY A 443 27.32 20.45 -20.83
CA GLY A 443 26.96 21.76 -20.29
C GLY A 443 25.45 22.00 -20.12
N SER A 444 24.59 21.05 -20.54
CA SER A 444 23.15 21.24 -20.48
C SER A 444 22.55 21.06 -19.08
N VAL A 445 21.45 21.77 -18.85
CA VAL A 445 20.54 21.57 -17.74
C VAL A 445 19.40 20.65 -18.18
N VAL A 446 19.31 19.47 -17.57
CA VAL A 446 18.32 18.46 -17.90
C VAL A 446 17.26 18.33 -16.81
N GLY A 447 16.01 18.60 -17.14
CA GLY A 447 14.87 18.26 -16.31
C GLY A 447 14.59 16.76 -16.38
N ILE A 448 14.58 16.07 -15.23
CA ILE A 448 14.41 14.61 -15.18
C ILE A 448 13.08 14.25 -14.52
N GLY A 449 12.24 13.55 -15.28
CA GLY A 449 10.95 12.99 -14.88
C GLY A 449 11.02 11.88 -13.83
N CYS A 450 9.87 11.24 -13.60
CA CYS A 450 9.76 10.06 -12.75
C CYS A 450 9.47 8.79 -13.58
N GLY A 451 9.87 7.62 -13.06
CA GLY A 451 9.43 6.31 -13.56
C GLY A 451 10.53 5.47 -14.20
N SER A 452 10.22 4.20 -14.44
CA SER A 452 11.20 3.18 -14.86
C SER A 452 11.87 3.47 -16.20
N THR A 453 11.16 4.11 -17.14
CA THR A 453 11.75 4.48 -18.44
C THR A 453 12.73 5.64 -18.28
N VAL A 454 12.46 6.58 -17.37
CA VAL A 454 13.36 7.71 -17.08
C VAL A 454 14.59 7.27 -16.28
N ASP A 455 14.46 6.24 -15.44
CA ASP A 455 15.60 5.66 -14.73
C ASP A 455 16.70 5.17 -15.69
N HIS A 456 16.32 4.69 -16.88
CA HIS A 456 17.29 4.37 -17.94
C HIS A 456 18.02 5.61 -18.45
N CYS A 457 17.34 6.76 -18.62
CA CYS A 457 18.02 8.01 -18.98
C CYS A 457 19.02 8.44 -17.91
N VAL A 458 18.68 8.31 -16.62
CA VAL A 458 19.60 8.64 -15.52
C VAL A 458 20.86 7.79 -15.58
N GLN A 459 20.72 6.48 -15.77
CA GLN A 459 21.84 5.55 -15.95
C GLN A 459 22.71 5.93 -17.15
N LEU A 460 22.07 6.15 -18.30
CA LEU A 460 22.73 6.49 -19.56
C LEU A 460 23.48 7.83 -19.51
N ILE A 461 22.96 8.83 -18.80
CA ILE A 461 23.65 10.11 -18.55
C ILE A 461 24.85 9.89 -17.65
N ALA A 462 24.71 9.11 -16.56
CA ALA A 462 25.80 8.80 -15.65
C ALA A 462 26.95 8.05 -16.35
N GLU A 463 26.63 7.06 -17.18
CA GLU A 463 27.59 6.31 -17.99
C GLU A 463 28.35 7.21 -18.98
N ARG A 464 27.63 8.15 -19.63
CA ARG A 464 28.23 9.12 -20.54
C ARG A 464 29.10 10.15 -19.82
N LEU A 465 28.75 10.56 -18.60
CA LEU A 465 29.60 11.40 -17.75
C LEU A 465 30.87 10.65 -17.31
N ALA A 466 30.73 9.38 -16.87
CA ALA A 466 31.83 8.55 -16.42
C ALA A 466 32.84 8.24 -17.54
N SER A 467 32.35 8.02 -18.76
CA SER A 467 33.19 7.80 -19.94
C SER A 467 33.79 9.09 -20.54
N GLY A 468 33.34 10.27 -20.07
CA GLY A 468 33.75 11.57 -20.61
C GLY A 468 33.08 11.96 -21.94
N ALA A 469 32.10 11.18 -22.41
CA ALA A 469 31.28 11.48 -23.59
C ALA A 469 30.33 12.67 -23.36
N LEU A 470 29.87 12.86 -22.11
CA LEU A 470 29.21 14.07 -21.64
C LEU A 470 30.07 14.74 -20.56
N ARG A 471 29.97 16.07 -20.46
CA ARG A 471 30.65 16.88 -19.43
C ARG A 471 29.70 17.95 -18.92
N ASP A 472 29.86 18.35 -17.67
CA ASP A 472 29.16 19.51 -17.07
C ASP A 472 27.63 19.49 -17.19
N VAL A 473 27.02 18.29 -17.22
CA VAL A 473 25.57 18.14 -17.21
C VAL A 473 25.06 18.33 -15.78
N THR A 474 24.02 19.15 -15.63
CA THR A 474 23.32 19.34 -14.35
C THR A 474 21.86 18.95 -14.50
N ALA A 475 21.25 18.45 -13.43
CA ALA A 475 19.89 17.93 -13.47
C ALA A 475 18.93 18.68 -12.52
N MET A 476 17.70 18.89 -12.97
CA MET A 476 16.59 19.35 -12.16
C MET A 476 15.57 18.23 -11.98
N ALA A 477 15.39 17.76 -10.75
CA ALA A 477 14.54 16.61 -10.46
C ALA A 477 13.05 17.00 -10.34
N THR A 478 12.17 16.17 -10.90
CA THR A 478 10.70 16.34 -10.77
C THR A 478 10.13 15.65 -9.53
N SER A 479 10.93 14.95 -8.72
CA SER A 479 10.50 14.36 -7.45
C SER A 479 11.68 14.16 -6.51
N GLU A 480 11.40 13.98 -5.21
CA GLU A 480 12.42 13.58 -4.23
C GLU A 480 13.04 12.22 -4.56
N ALA A 481 12.25 11.30 -5.14
CA ALA A 481 12.74 10.00 -5.58
C ALA A 481 13.75 10.13 -6.74
N THR A 482 13.41 10.95 -7.74
CA THR A 482 14.31 11.26 -8.85
C THR A 482 15.56 11.99 -8.35
N GLU A 483 15.43 12.90 -7.39
CA GLU A 483 16.57 13.60 -6.79
C GLU A 483 17.54 12.63 -6.12
N ARG A 484 17.03 11.73 -5.27
CA ARG A 484 17.85 10.68 -4.64
C ARG A 484 18.57 9.84 -5.70
N ARG A 485 17.86 9.46 -6.76
CA ARG A 485 18.42 8.66 -7.85
C ARG A 485 19.56 9.37 -8.59
N LEU A 486 19.40 10.65 -8.87
CA LEU A 486 20.45 11.48 -9.49
C LEU A 486 21.68 11.59 -8.57
N ARG A 487 21.48 11.74 -7.25
CA ARG A 487 22.56 11.75 -6.25
C ARG A 487 23.31 10.42 -6.18
N GLU A 488 22.60 9.29 -6.22
CA GLU A 488 23.19 7.95 -6.23
C GLU A 488 24.16 7.75 -7.41
N PHE A 489 23.84 8.32 -8.57
CA PHE A 489 24.69 8.27 -9.76
C PHE A 489 25.71 9.41 -9.86
N GLY A 490 25.79 10.29 -8.85
CA GLY A 490 26.72 11.41 -8.83
C GLY A 490 26.45 12.49 -9.87
N ILE A 491 25.22 12.59 -10.39
CA ILE A 491 24.84 13.64 -11.35
C ILE A 491 24.57 14.93 -10.56
N PRO A 492 25.27 16.05 -10.86
CA PRO A 492 25.07 17.32 -10.17
C PRO A 492 23.62 17.82 -10.27
N LEU A 493 23.07 18.29 -9.16
CA LEU A 493 21.70 18.78 -9.07
C LEU A 493 21.64 20.30 -9.04
N LEU A 494 20.69 20.87 -9.77
CA LEU A 494 20.27 22.25 -9.59
C LEU A 494 19.13 22.34 -8.57
N PRO A 495 19.18 23.34 -7.66
CA PRO A 495 18.07 23.60 -6.77
C PRO A 495 16.83 24.03 -7.57
N PRO A 496 15.61 23.71 -7.09
CA PRO A 496 14.36 24.11 -7.74
C PRO A 496 14.23 25.61 -8.00
N ASP A 497 14.82 26.44 -7.13
CA ASP A 497 14.77 27.91 -7.21
C ASP A 497 15.88 28.50 -8.10
N SER A 498 16.60 27.66 -8.86
CA SER A 498 17.62 28.14 -9.79
C SER A 498 17.00 28.93 -10.93
N ASP A 499 17.63 30.04 -11.29
CA ASP A 499 17.30 30.89 -12.43
C ASP A 499 17.83 30.33 -13.78
N LYS A 500 18.56 29.22 -13.76
CA LYS A 500 19.06 28.58 -14.98
C LYS A 500 17.91 28.01 -15.81
N ALA A 501 17.92 28.32 -17.10
CA ALA A 501 17.01 27.69 -18.05
C ALA A 501 17.22 26.18 -18.09
N VAL A 502 16.13 25.41 -18.21
CA VAL A 502 16.20 23.97 -18.44
C VAL A 502 16.28 23.76 -19.96
N ASP A 503 17.34 23.14 -20.46
CA ASP A 503 17.52 22.95 -21.91
C ASP A 503 16.57 21.89 -22.45
N VAL A 504 16.42 20.79 -21.72
CA VAL A 504 15.55 19.67 -22.07
C VAL A 504 14.92 19.04 -20.84
N ALA A 505 13.61 18.81 -20.88
CA ALA A 505 12.91 17.96 -19.92
C ALA A 505 12.70 16.56 -20.53
N LEU A 506 13.32 15.54 -19.95
CA LEU A 506 13.13 14.13 -20.27
C LEU A 506 12.11 13.52 -19.32
N THR A 507 11.02 12.94 -19.83
CA THR A 507 9.98 12.38 -18.97
C THR A 507 9.34 11.11 -19.53
N GLY A 508 8.92 10.21 -18.64
CA GLY A 508 8.09 9.07 -18.99
C GLY A 508 6.62 9.45 -19.10
N CYS A 509 5.76 8.53 -19.55
CA CYS A 509 4.30 8.72 -19.48
C CYS A 509 3.57 7.51 -18.92
N ASP A 510 2.36 7.77 -18.41
CA ASP A 510 1.42 6.73 -18.02
C ASP A 510 0.53 6.32 -19.20
N GLY A 511 0.28 7.24 -20.14
CA GLY A 511 -0.29 7.01 -21.46
C GLY A 511 -0.06 8.19 -22.41
N VAL A 512 -0.09 7.95 -23.72
CA VAL A 512 0.04 8.97 -24.78
C VAL A 512 -0.95 8.72 -25.91
N SER A 513 -1.67 9.76 -26.34
CA SER A 513 -2.61 9.72 -27.47
C SER A 513 -1.91 9.83 -28.81
N SER A 514 -2.60 9.49 -29.89
CA SER A 514 -2.13 9.74 -31.27
C SER A 514 -1.85 11.22 -31.55
N SER A 515 -2.57 12.12 -30.89
CA SER A 515 -2.37 13.57 -30.94
C SER A 515 -1.22 14.08 -30.06
N LYS A 516 -0.42 13.16 -29.48
CA LYS A 516 0.69 13.42 -28.56
C LYS A 516 0.27 14.04 -27.21
N ASP A 517 -1.01 14.00 -26.87
CA ASP A 517 -1.45 14.35 -25.52
C ASP A 517 -0.98 13.29 -24.54
N VAL A 518 -0.51 13.71 -23.38
CA VAL A 518 0.10 12.80 -22.41
C VAL A 518 -0.68 12.81 -21.11
N VAL A 519 -0.90 11.64 -20.53
CA VAL A 519 -1.29 11.50 -19.13
C VAL A 519 -0.09 11.01 -18.31
N LYS A 520 0.14 11.70 -17.19
CA LYS A 520 1.21 11.44 -16.21
C LYS A 520 0.65 11.55 -14.79
N GLY A 521 1.49 11.33 -13.78
CA GLY A 521 1.13 11.48 -12.38
C GLY A 521 0.85 10.16 -11.66
N GLY A 522 1.10 9.01 -12.28
CA GLY A 522 1.07 7.70 -11.61
C GLY A 522 1.99 7.63 -10.40
N LYS A 523 3.11 8.36 -10.41
CA LYS A 523 4.04 8.46 -9.26
C LYS A 523 3.78 9.61 -8.30
N GLY A 524 2.75 10.42 -8.53
CA GLY A 524 2.42 11.54 -7.63
C GLY A 524 3.28 12.79 -7.81
N ALA A 525 3.96 12.95 -8.94
CA ALA A 525 4.89 14.06 -9.21
C ALA A 525 4.37 15.13 -10.18
N MET A 526 3.08 15.08 -10.57
CA MET A 526 2.56 15.86 -11.70
C MET A 526 2.78 17.37 -11.59
N LEU A 527 2.70 17.96 -10.39
CA LEU A 527 2.98 19.38 -10.19
C LEU A 527 4.42 19.74 -10.55
N ARG A 528 5.39 19.05 -9.97
CA ARG A 528 6.81 19.31 -10.25
C ARG A 528 7.15 18.97 -11.70
N GLU A 529 6.55 17.94 -12.28
CA GLU A 529 6.69 17.61 -13.70
C GLU A 529 6.20 18.75 -14.61
N LYS A 530 5.06 19.38 -14.32
CA LYS A 530 4.57 20.56 -15.06
C LYS A 530 5.46 21.79 -14.88
N LEU A 531 5.98 22.03 -13.67
CA LEU A 531 6.89 23.15 -13.41
C LEU A 531 8.20 23.01 -14.19
N VAL A 532 8.85 21.83 -14.12
CA VAL A 532 10.08 21.57 -14.90
C VAL A 532 9.79 21.64 -16.40
N ARG A 533 8.64 21.14 -16.84
CA ARG A 533 8.20 21.28 -18.24
C ARG A 533 8.06 22.73 -18.67
N ALA A 534 7.48 23.59 -17.83
CA ALA A 534 7.28 25.00 -18.14
C ALA A 534 8.61 25.77 -18.22
N ALA A 535 9.61 25.36 -17.42
CA ALA A 535 10.97 25.91 -17.45
C ALA A 535 11.83 25.37 -18.61
N ALA A 536 11.41 24.27 -19.25
CA ALA A 536 12.21 23.59 -20.27
C ALA A 536 12.01 24.17 -21.67
N SER A 537 13.12 24.37 -22.38
CA SER A 537 13.14 24.80 -23.79
C SER A 537 12.63 23.70 -24.72
N ARG A 538 12.87 22.43 -24.37
CA ARG A 538 12.40 21.25 -25.10
C ARG A 538 11.78 20.23 -24.15
N TRP A 539 10.73 19.56 -24.60
CA TRP A 539 10.10 18.48 -23.85
C TRP A 539 10.13 17.19 -24.65
N VAL A 540 10.79 16.18 -24.09
CA VAL A 540 10.94 14.85 -24.69
C VAL A 540 10.25 13.84 -23.79
N VAL A 541 9.23 13.20 -24.35
CA VAL A 541 8.45 12.15 -23.70
C VAL A 541 8.93 10.81 -24.24
N ILE A 542 9.37 9.94 -23.35
CA ILE A 542 9.85 8.59 -23.68
C ILE A 542 8.92 7.53 -23.13
N CYS A 543 8.57 6.55 -23.94
CA CYS A 543 7.78 5.42 -23.50
C CYS A 543 8.03 4.19 -24.35
N ASP A 544 7.64 3.03 -23.84
CA ASP A 544 7.51 1.83 -24.67
C ASP A 544 6.13 1.79 -25.35
N GLU A 545 6.01 0.99 -26.40
CA GLU A 545 4.81 0.85 -27.22
C GLU A 545 3.52 0.52 -26.44
N CYS A 546 3.60 -0.04 -25.22
CA CYS A 546 2.43 -0.32 -24.39
C CYS A 546 1.77 0.93 -23.80
N LYS A 547 2.40 2.09 -23.91
CA LYS A 547 1.88 3.38 -23.41
C LYS A 547 1.05 4.14 -24.43
N ARG A 548 1.01 3.68 -25.68
CA ARG A 548 0.10 4.24 -26.69
C ARG A 548 -1.34 3.94 -26.33
N SER A 549 -2.20 4.93 -26.48
CA SER A 549 -3.63 4.82 -26.25
C SER A 549 -4.39 5.50 -27.38
N GLU A 550 -5.54 4.95 -27.74
CA GLU A 550 -6.46 5.58 -28.70
C GLU A 550 -7.12 6.85 -28.14
N GLY A 551 -7.09 7.01 -26.80
CA GLY A 551 -7.42 8.28 -26.14
C GLY A 551 -7.33 8.18 -24.61
N LEU A 552 -7.03 9.31 -23.97
CA LEU A 552 -6.68 9.33 -22.55
C LEU A 552 -7.89 9.12 -21.62
N GLY A 553 -7.64 8.65 -20.40
CA GLY A 553 -8.62 8.56 -19.31
C GLY A 553 -9.25 7.17 -19.10
N VAL A 554 -9.17 6.27 -20.09
CA VAL A 554 -9.71 4.91 -20.01
C VAL A 554 -8.65 3.90 -19.56
N ASP A 555 -7.54 3.79 -20.30
CA ASP A 555 -6.46 2.84 -20.01
C ASP A 555 -5.69 3.17 -18.72
N PHE A 556 -5.66 4.46 -18.40
CA PHE A 556 -5.05 5.03 -17.21
C PHE A 556 -5.89 6.20 -16.71
N PRO A 557 -6.20 6.26 -15.38
CA PRO A 557 -6.99 7.37 -14.84
C PRO A 557 -6.24 8.69 -14.98
N VAL A 558 -6.98 9.80 -14.99
CA VAL A 558 -6.36 11.12 -14.87
C VAL A 558 -6.15 11.43 -13.39
N PRO A 559 -4.90 11.46 -12.88
CA PRO A 559 -4.66 11.85 -11.50
C PRO A 559 -4.80 13.37 -11.35
N VAL A 560 -5.37 13.80 -10.23
CA VAL A 560 -5.49 15.20 -9.84
C VAL A 560 -4.91 15.34 -8.44
N GLU A 561 -3.85 16.12 -8.31
CA GLU A 561 -3.30 16.57 -7.04
C GLU A 561 -4.28 17.57 -6.40
N VAL A 562 -4.73 17.31 -5.17
CA VAL A 562 -5.74 18.10 -4.46
C VAL A 562 -5.25 18.48 -3.07
N ALA A 563 -5.66 19.66 -2.61
CA ALA A 563 -5.35 20.11 -1.26
C ALA A 563 -5.92 19.12 -0.21
N PRO A 564 -5.17 18.76 0.85
CA PRO A 564 -5.65 17.84 1.89
C PRO A 564 -6.91 18.36 2.61
N ALA A 565 -6.95 19.67 2.84
CA ALA A 565 -8.11 20.35 3.41
C ALA A 565 -9.30 20.28 2.45
N PHE A 566 -10.44 19.81 2.95
CA PHE A 566 -11.67 19.65 2.17
C PHE A 566 -11.56 18.70 0.95
N HIS A 567 -10.55 17.83 0.88
CA HIS A 567 -10.34 16.92 -0.26
C HIS A 567 -11.58 16.10 -0.64
N GLN A 568 -12.39 15.65 0.32
CA GLN A 568 -13.64 14.92 0.04
C GLN A 568 -14.70 15.77 -0.68
N ARG A 569 -14.70 17.10 -0.49
CA ARG A 569 -15.56 18.01 -1.25
C ARG A 569 -14.99 18.24 -2.65
N THR A 570 -13.67 18.39 -2.76
CA THR A 570 -12.98 18.51 -4.04
C THR A 570 -13.20 17.27 -4.91
N LEU A 571 -13.05 16.06 -4.35
CA LEU A 571 -13.32 14.79 -5.03
C LEU A 571 -14.74 14.74 -5.60
N ARG A 572 -15.75 15.10 -4.80
CA ARG A 572 -17.16 15.15 -5.26
C ARG A 572 -17.37 16.19 -6.36
N ARG A 573 -16.67 17.32 -6.29
CA ARG A 573 -16.71 18.36 -7.32
C ARG A 573 -16.09 17.87 -8.63
N LEU A 574 -14.93 17.22 -8.54
CA LEU A 574 -14.24 16.62 -9.69
C LEU A 574 -15.13 15.58 -10.37
N ALA A 575 -15.71 14.63 -9.61
CA ALA A 575 -16.64 13.64 -10.16
C ALA A 575 -17.82 14.29 -10.91
N LYS A 576 -18.40 15.37 -10.35
CA LYS A 576 -19.52 16.08 -10.99
C LYS A 576 -19.08 16.87 -12.22
N LEU A 577 -17.89 17.48 -12.18
CA LEU A 577 -17.35 18.30 -13.25
C LEU A 577 -17.01 17.44 -14.48
N THR A 578 -16.35 16.31 -14.26
CA THR A 578 -15.79 15.49 -15.34
C THR A 578 -16.69 14.34 -15.76
N GLY A 579 -17.68 13.97 -14.92
CA GLY A 579 -18.48 12.76 -15.12
C GLY A 579 -17.71 11.46 -14.84
N ALA A 580 -16.45 11.54 -14.41
CA ALA A 580 -15.61 10.40 -14.10
C ALA A 580 -15.94 9.79 -12.73
N ASP A 581 -15.61 8.52 -12.56
CA ASP A 581 -15.54 7.91 -11.24
C ASP A 581 -14.27 8.41 -10.53
N ALA A 582 -14.43 9.35 -9.59
CA ALA A 582 -13.34 9.97 -8.86
C ALA A 582 -13.05 9.22 -7.57
N ARG A 583 -11.82 8.71 -7.42
CA ARG A 583 -11.40 7.91 -6.26
C ARG A 583 -10.18 8.53 -5.60
N LEU A 584 -10.20 8.61 -4.27
CA LEU A 584 -9.00 9.03 -3.53
C LEU A 584 -7.94 7.94 -3.67
N ARG A 585 -6.74 8.30 -4.13
CA ARG A 585 -5.61 7.39 -4.18
C ARG A 585 -5.14 7.09 -2.77
N LEU A 586 -5.04 5.82 -2.44
CA LEU A 586 -4.52 5.34 -1.15
C LEU A 586 -3.06 4.91 -1.33
N GLY A 587 -2.22 5.11 -0.31
CA GLY A 587 -0.82 4.74 -0.39
C GLY A 587 0.12 5.62 0.46
N LEU A 588 1.40 5.27 0.51
CA LEU A 588 2.47 6.17 0.97
C LEU A 588 3.06 6.95 -0.22
N ALA A 589 3.49 8.18 0.06
CA ALA A 589 4.22 9.13 -0.79
C ALA A 589 5.53 8.57 -1.41
N PRO A 590 6.16 9.25 -2.40
CA PRO A 590 6.98 8.63 -3.44
C PRO A 590 8.34 8.06 -2.99
N ALA A 591 8.34 6.76 -2.72
CA ALA A 591 9.25 5.80 -3.34
C ALA A 591 8.53 4.50 -3.77
N GLY A 592 7.22 4.39 -3.48
CA GLY A 592 6.38 3.23 -3.79
C GLY A 592 5.55 3.40 -5.08
N ARG A 593 4.97 2.30 -5.58
CA ARG A 593 3.94 2.37 -6.63
C ARG A 593 2.67 3.01 -6.05
N PRO A 594 1.86 3.73 -6.85
CA PRO A 594 0.52 4.13 -6.42
C PRO A 594 -0.26 2.89 -5.97
N GLY A 595 -0.87 2.94 -4.79
CA GLY A 595 -1.70 1.86 -4.25
C GLY A 595 -0.99 0.73 -3.48
N SER A 596 0.29 0.87 -3.10
CA SER A 596 1.01 -0.22 -2.41
C SER A 596 0.89 -0.24 -0.88
N ASP A 597 0.12 0.68 -0.27
CA ASP A 597 -0.13 0.67 1.18
C ASP A 597 -1.63 0.48 1.47
N MET A 598 -1.93 -0.58 2.22
CA MET A 598 -3.26 -1.01 2.65
C MET A 598 -3.72 -0.30 3.95
N SER A 599 -2.96 0.68 4.46
CA SER A 599 -3.30 1.44 5.68
C SER A 599 -4.60 2.25 5.60
N GLY A 600 -5.22 2.35 4.42
CA GLY A 600 -6.39 3.19 4.18
C GLY A 600 -6.09 4.69 4.20
N LYS A 601 -4.82 5.09 4.30
CA LYS A 601 -4.43 6.50 4.31
C LYS A 601 -4.35 7.08 2.89
N PRO A 602 -4.67 8.38 2.72
CA PRO A 602 -4.49 9.06 1.45
C PRO A 602 -3.03 9.06 1.02
N PHE A 603 -2.77 8.79 -0.26
CA PHE A 603 -1.48 9.01 -0.88
C PHE A 603 -1.10 10.49 -0.77
N VAL A 604 0.12 10.77 -0.33
CA VAL A 604 0.64 12.12 -0.17
C VAL A 604 1.69 12.39 -1.26
N THR A 605 1.62 13.50 -1.98
CA THR A 605 2.64 13.89 -2.96
C THR A 605 3.87 14.48 -2.26
N ASP A 606 4.98 14.68 -2.98
CA ASP A 606 6.15 15.41 -2.46
C ASP A 606 5.82 16.86 -2.03
N ASN A 607 4.66 17.38 -2.42
CA ASN A 607 4.18 18.71 -2.04
C ASN A 607 3.18 18.67 -0.86
N GLY A 608 2.99 17.51 -0.23
CA GLY A 608 2.08 17.34 0.90
C GLY A 608 0.60 17.26 0.52
N ASN A 609 0.27 17.16 -0.77
CA ASN A 609 -1.11 17.11 -1.26
C ASN A 609 -1.61 15.68 -1.41
N TYR A 610 -2.92 15.50 -1.58
CA TYR A 610 -3.50 14.19 -1.90
C TYR A 610 -3.69 14.00 -3.40
N VAL A 611 -3.90 12.78 -3.85
CA VAL A 611 -4.21 12.49 -5.26
C VAL A 611 -5.61 11.88 -5.38
N VAL A 612 -6.40 12.39 -6.30
CA VAL A 612 -7.68 11.83 -6.73
C VAL A 612 -7.53 11.30 -8.15
N ASP A 613 -7.77 10.02 -8.35
CA ASP A 613 -7.76 9.36 -9.65
C ASP A 613 -9.14 9.44 -10.30
N LEU A 614 -9.21 10.01 -11.50
CA LEU A 614 -10.44 10.12 -12.30
C LEU A 614 -10.47 9.00 -13.35
N PHE A 615 -11.38 8.05 -13.19
CA PHE A 615 -11.59 6.94 -14.12
C PHE A 615 -12.72 7.27 -15.11
N PHE A 616 -12.42 7.29 -16.41
CA PHE A 616 -13.40 7.56 -17.45
C PHE A 616 -13.84 6.26 -18.12
N SER A 617 -15.13 6.17 -18.48
CA SER A 617 -15.67 5.03 -19.22
C SER A 617 -15.41 5.11 -20.73
N GLU A 618 -15.15 6.31 -21.23
CA GLU A 618 -14.89 6.62 -22.64
C GLU A 618 -13.65 7.53 -22.74
N PRO A 619 -12.91 7.50 -23.86
CA PRO A 619 -11.78 8.40 -24.05
C PRO A 619 -12.17 9.86 -23.91
N LEU A 620 -11.26 10.67 -23.35
CA LEU A 620 -11.44 12.11 -23.30
C LEU A 620 -11.58 12.67 -24.71
N GLY A 621 -12.62 13.48 -24.93
CA GLY A 621 -12.83 14.18 -26.19
C GLY A 621 -11.79 15.28 -26.40
N ASP A 622 -12.00 16.44 -25.78
CA ASP A 622 -11.06 17.56 -25.84
C ASP A 622 -10.20 17.60 -24.57
N VAL A 623 -8.93 17.19 -24.72
CA VAL A 623 -7.96 17.12 -23.62
C VAL A 623 -7.61 18.52 -23.10
N TRP A 624 -7.56 19.54 -23.98
CA TRP A 624 -7.31 20.93 -23.60
C TRP A 624 -8.44 21.51 -22.77
N LEU A 625 -9.69 21.25 -23.19
CA LEU A 625 -10.87 21.67 -22.45
C LEU A 625 -10.93 20.98 -21.08
N MET A 626 -10.68 19.68 -21.01
CA MET A 626 -10.66 18.93 -19.75
C MET A 626 -9.56 19.46 -18.81
N ALA A 627 -8.34 19.67 -19.32
CA ALA A 627 -7.24 20.28 -18.55
C ALA A 627 -7.65 21.65 -17.98
N SER A 628 -8.18 22.53 -18.83
CA SER A 628 -8.64 23.87 -18.42
C SER A 628 -9.74 23.84 -17.35
N GLN A 629 -10.64 22.85 -17.42
CA GLN A 629 -11.69 22.66 -16.42
C GLN A 629 -11.13 22.18 -15.08
N LEU A 630 -10.13 21.28 -15.11
CA LEU A 630 -9.45 20.79 -13.91
C LEU A 630 -8.65 21.92 -13.24
N ASP A 631 -7.93 22.74 -14.03
CA ASP A 631 -7.21 23.93 -13.54
C ASP A 631 -8.16 24.92 -12.84
N ALA A 632 -9.36 25.09 -13.38
CA ALA A 632 -10.37 25.98 -12.81
C ALA A 632 -11.10 25.41 -11.57
N CYS A 633 -10.85 24.15 -11.19
CA CYS A 633 -11.58 23.47 -10.11
C CYS A 633 -11.03 23.84 -8.72
N PRO A 634 -11.80 24.51 -7.85
CA PRO A 634 -11.27 24.89 -6.54
C PRO A 634 -10.93 23.67 -5.69
N GLY A 635 -9.71 23.66 -5.15
CA GLY A 635 -9.14 22.57 -4.36
C GLY A 635 -8.34 21.55 -5.17
N ALA A 636 -8.42 21.59 -6.50
CA ALA A 636 -7.39 21.00 -7.35
C ALA A 636 -6.15 21.90 -7.30
N VAL A 637 -4.99 21.29 -7.10
CA VAL A 637 -3.69 21.95 -7.13
C VAL A 637 -3.09 21.79 -8.52
N GLU A 638 -3.13 20.57 -9.06
CA GLU A 638 -2.63 20.26 -10.38
C GLU A 638 -3.17 18.92 -10.89
N HIS A 639 -2.99 18.60 -12.17
CA HIS A 639 -3.49 17.39 -12.80
C HIS A 639 -2.48 16.73 -13.75
N GLY A 640 -2.74 15.45 -14.03
CA GLY A 640 -1.90 14.59 -14.84
C GLY A 640 -2.03 14.76 -16.36
N LEU A 641 -2.97 15.55 -16.87
CA LEU A 641 -3.06 15.86 -18.31
C LEU A 641 -1.99 16.87 -18.73
N PHE A 642 -1.27 16.54 -19.80
CA PHE A 642 -0.34 17.40 -20.51
C PHE A 642 -0.78 17.43 -21.97
N PRO A 643 -1.65 18.37 -22.35
CA PRO A 643 -2.08 18.52 -23.72
C PRO A 643 -0.89 18.82 -24.64
N ALA A 644 -0.91 18.27 -25.86
CA ALA A 644 0.10 18.59 -26.86
C ALA A 644 0.04 20.08 -27.21
N SER A 645 1.19 20.74 -27.31
CA SER A 645 1.23 22.16 -27.63
C SER A 645 0.90 22.39 -29.11
N MET A 646 0.45 23.60 -29.47
CA MET A 646 0.33 23.98 -30.89
C MET A 646 1.67 24.13 -31.60
N ARG A 647 2.82 23.93 -30.92
CA ARG A 647 4.13 23.96 -31.56
C ARG A 647 4.38 22.58 -32.22
N PRO A 648 4.81 22.54 -33.49
CA PRO A 648 4.95 21.29 -34.24
C PRO A 648 5.84 20.21 -33.59
N ASP A 649 6.81 20.61 -32.78
CA ASP A 649 7.83 19.73 -32.20
C ASP A 649 7.71 19.53 -30.68
N ASP A 650 6.56 19.85 -30.06
CA ASP A 650 6.44 19.87 -28.60
C ASP A 650 5.09 19.30 -28.08
N PRO A 651 5.07 18.09 -27.48
CA PRO A 651 6.24 17.26 -27.14
C PRO A 651 6.88 16.55 -28.34
N VAL A 652 8.19 16.31 -28.22
CA VAL A 652 8.82 15.19 -28.93
C VAL A 652 8.45 13.91 -28.20
N VAL A 653 7.71 13.01 -28.84
CA VAL A 653 7.37 11.70 -28.26
C VAL A 653 8.18 10.60 -28.94
N LEU A 654 8.98 9.88 -28.17
CA LEU A 654 9.77 8.74 -28.61
C LEU A 654 9.17 7.45 -28.03
N VAL A 655 8.78 6.55 -28.92
CA VAL A 655 8.16 5.28 -28.58
C VAL A 655 9.08 4.14 -28.99
N GLY A 656 9.57 3.40 -28.00
CA GLY A 656 10.43 2.24 -28.24
C GLY A 656 9.62 0.97 -28.46
N GLY A 657 9.92 0.27 -29.54
CA GLY A 657 9.38 -1.03 -29.90
C GLY A 657 10.07 -2.18 -29.17
N SER A 658 9.39 -3.32 -29.06
CA SER A 658 9.99 -4.55 -28.50
C SER A 658 11.12 -5.15 -29.35
N ASP A 659 11.23 -4.73 -30.61
CA ASP A 659 12.32 -5.04 -31.54
C ASP A 659 13.58 -4.18 -31.31
N GLY A 660 13.52 -3.18 -30.42
CA GLY A 660 14.60 -2.23 -30.15
C GLY A 660 14.59 -1.01 -31.09
N GLY A 661 13.62 -0.91 -32.00
CA GLY A 661 13.39 0.29 -32.80
C GLY A 661 12.83 1.45 -31.97
N VAL A 662 13.05 2.69 -32.40
CA VAL A 662 12.44 3.88 -31.80
C VAL A 662 11.69 4.65 -32.86
N GLU A 663 10.40 4.85 -32.63
CA GLU A 663 9.53 5.68 -33.45
C GLU A 663 9.39 7.06 -32.80
N ARG A 664 9.68 8.13 -33.55
CA ARG A 664 9.28 9.48 -33.15
C ARG A 664 7.87 9.74 -33.69
N MET A 665 6.91 10.01 -32.81
CA MET A 665 5.54 10.29 -33.25
C MET A 665 5.49 11.59 -34.07
N GLU A 666 4.85 11.51 -35.24
CA GLU A 666 4.64 12.62 -36.17
C GLU A 666 3.49 13.54 -35.77
#